data_AF-A0A418SKD0-F1
#
_entry.id   AF-A0A418SKD0-F1
#
_cell.length_a   1.000
_cell.length_b   1.000
_cell.length_c   1.000
_cell.angle_alpha   90.00
_cell.angle_beta   90.00
_cell.angle_gamma   90.00
#
_symmetry.space_group_name_H-M   'P 1'
#
loop_
_entity.id
_entity.type
_entity.pdbx_description
1 polymer ?
#
loop_
_entity_poly.entity_id
_entity_poly.type
_entity_poly.pdbx_seq_one_letter_code
_entity_poly.pdbx_strand_id
1 'polypeptide(L)'
;MADTTRYDALLRRLRWPLFLTRTGMLAERMARAFWPLWTLCIAVLALLMLGVQDSTSIELVWALAAAAGLGIIFCLVFGALRFRFPRREEAIRRLDGSLKGNPIQSLADDQAIGAQDAGSSALWAAHQARMADRAGAARPVQPDLKLSARDPFGLRYVALLGLMVALLFGSFWRVGSVGGMAPGGAANAAAGPSWEGWVSPPPHTGLPTLYLPDIGAGALSAPEGAEVTLRLYGPEGRLNVAESVSGRVGELPAATDPAQEFSIRRDGEISIDGPGGRVWQVAMVPDLAPTATIDGPGEASVDGDISIPFSVTDDYGVERGIARISLDLEAVDRRYGLTLEPEAREAIEVPLPMPISGSREAFSEVMIENFSQHPWANMPVTVSLTVTDSIGQEGHSDPYKMLLDARRFFDPVATALIEMRRDLLWNRDNAPRVAQVMRAITWQGQGLFDTETTYLRARVLMRRIGAISEFTRMTDDQVAEITQALWDLAIEIEDGDLDDAKARMDRAQERLSEAMRNGASDQEIARLMQELRDATEDYMRQLSQQAARDSEANPDQPNMSMDNAMQMNQGDLQRMMDRIQELMEQGRMAEAQQALEELQRLMENMQVTQGQGGEGQQSPGQQAMEGLAETLRDQQGLSDEAFRELQEQFNGQQGQGQQPQGQGQQQGQQQPGQGQQPGQQGQGNQPGQGQPGSGDQTGPDAGSLAQRQQELRRELERQRGNLPGAGSAEGRAARESLEDADRAMGGAEEALRDGDLAEAIDRQSQAMEALREGMRQMGDAMAQQENQMAGQQGQSEGENPGQQNDPLGRSTGTNGDLGNSRDMLQGDDVYRRAQNLLDEIRRRSGENRRSEAERDYLKRLLDRF
;
A
#
# COMPACT_ATOMS: atom_id res chain seq x y z
N MET A 1 -106.16 28.50 6.04
CA MET A 1 -105.53 27.19 5.76
C MET A 1 -104.31 27.26 4.83
N ALA A 2 -104.01 28.39 4.16
CA ALA A 2 -102.85 28.50 3.26
C ALA A 2 -101.51 28.83 3.98
N ASP A 3 -101.53 29.51 5.13
CA ASP A 3 -100.30 30.07 5.74
C ASP A 3 -99.42 29.06 6.49
N THR A 4 -100.00 27.98 7.04
CA THR A 4 -99.23 26.90 7.70
C THR A 4 -98.28 26.17 6.74
N THR A 5 -98.59 26.12 5.44
CA THR A 5 -97.75 25.45 4.44
C THR A 5 -96.42 26.16 4.17
N ARG A 6 -96.38 27.50 4.28
CA ARG A 6 -95.16 28.30 4.04
C ARG A 6 -94.19 28.19 5.21
N TYR A 7 -94.71 28.21 6.44
CA TYR A 7 -93.93 28.02 7.65
C TYR A 7 -93.26 26.63 7.68
N ASP A 8 -94.01 25.57 7.36
CA ASP A 8 -93.49 24.20 7.33
C ASP A 8 -92.45 23.99 6.22
N ALA A 9 -92.65 24.57 5.04
CA ALA A 9 -91.68 24.52 3.93
C ALA A 9 -90.37 25.23 4.30
N LEU A 10 -90.45 26.35 5.01
CA LEU A 10 -89.29 27.10 5.47
C LEU A 10 -88.56 26.38 6.60
N LEU A 11 -89.26 25.78 7.57
CA LEU A 11 -88.65 24.94 8.59
C LEU A 11 -87.93 23.73 8.00
N ARG A 12 -88.41 23.18 6.87
CA ARG A 12 -87.71 22.10 6.14
C ARG A 12 -86.40 22.59 5.52
N ARG A 13 -86.35 23.82 4.99
CA ARG A 13 -85.11 24.43 4.47
C ARG A 13 -84.13 24.79 5.60
N LEU A 14 -84.64 25.22 6.75
CA LEU A 14 -83.83 25.56 7.93
C LEU A 14 -83.41 24.38 8.80
N ARG A 15 -83.65 23.12 8.38
CA ARG A 15 -83.28 21.92 9.15
C ARG A 15 -81.79 21.89 9.51
N TRP A 16 -80.92 22.22 8.55
CA TRP A 16 -79.48 22.23 8.76
C TRP A 16 -79.01 23.36 9.69
N PRO A 17 -79.38 24.64 9.46
CA PRO A 17 -79.08 25.73 10.39
C PRO A 17 -79.61 25.51 11.81
N LEU A 18 -80.82 24.98 11.96
CA LEU A 18 -81.41 24.65 13.26
C LEU A 18 -80.70 23.49 13.95
N PHE A 19 -80.34 22.44 13.21
CA PHE A 19 -79.57 21.33 13.75
C PHE A 19 -78.20 21.80 14.25
N LEU A 20 -77.45 22.54 13.44
CA LEU A 20 -76.14 23.08 13.79
C LEU A 20 -76.18 24.07 14.96
N THR A 21 -77.21 24.92 15.02
CA THR A 21 -77.42 25.83 16.15
C THR A 21 -77.73 25.05 17.43
N ARG A 22 -78.54 23.98 17.34
CA ARG A 22 -78.86 23.13 18.48
C ARG A 22 -77.66 22.32 18.96
N THR A 23 -76.85 21.78 18.07
CA THR A 23 -75.59 21.08 18.43
C THR A 23 -74.57 22.06 19.01
N GLY A 24 -74.50 23.29 18.50
CA GLY A 24 -73.71 24.36 19.10
C GLY A 24 -74.16 24.68 20.53
N MET A 25 -75.48 24.85 20.76
CA MET A 25 -76.03 25.06 22.11
C MET A 25 -75.79 23.86 23.03
N LEU A 26 -75.79 22.64 22.50
CA LEU A 26 -75.45 21.44 23.25
C LEU A 26 -73.99 21.49 23.71
N ALA A 27 -73.05 21.76 22.81
CA ALA A 27 -71.63 21.90 23.12
C ALA A 27 -71.38 23.03 24.14
N GLU A 28 -72.05 24.17 23.99
CA GLU A 28 -72.01 25.28 24.96
C GLU A 28 -72.48 24.83 26.35
N ARG A 29 -73.60 24.12 26.45
CA ARG A 29 -74.11 23.65 27.75
C ARG A 29 -73.26 22.54 28.35
N MET A 30 -72.70 21.65 27.52
CA MET A 30 -71.77 20.60 27.98
C MET A 30 -70.49 21.23 28.53
N ALA A 31 -69.87 22.15 27.79
CA ALA A 31 -68.69 22.88 28.25
C ALA A 31 -68.97 23.63 29.55
N ARG A 32 -70.14 24.26 29.69
CA ARG A 32 -70.51 25.02 30.89
C ARG A 32 -70.85 24.16 32.11
N ALA A 33 -71.36 22.94 31.90
CA ALA A 33 -71.78 22.05 32.98
C ALA A 33 -70.64 21.13 33.45
N PHE A 34 -69.85 20.59 32.52
CA PHE A 34 -68.84 19.58 32.81
C PHE A 34 -67.41 20.12 32.90
N TRP A 35 -67.24 21.46 32.93
CA TRP A 35 -65.88 22.00 33.01
C TRP A 35 -65.09 21.64 34.28
N PRO A 36 -65.70 21.45 35.47
CA PRO A 36 -64.93 21.00 36.64
C PRO A 36 -64.47 19.55 36.46
N LEU A 37 -65.31 18.71 35.84
CA LEU A 37 -65.04 17.28 35.64
C LEU A 37 -63.81 17.06 34.76
N TRP A 38 -63.76 17.64 33.55
CA TRP A 38 -62.60 17.45 32.69
C TRP A 38 -61.31 18.07 33.27
N THR A 39 -61.44 19.09 34.13
CA THR A 39 -60.29 19.80 34.71
C THR A 39 -59.66 18.92 35.79
N LEU A 40 -60.49 18.30 36.62
CA LEU A 40 -60.06 17.33 37.60
C LEU A 40 -59.45 16.09 36.94
N CYS A 41 -60.09 15.54 35.90
CA CYS A 41 -59.54 14.39 35.18
C CYS A 41 -58.17 14.70 34.55
N ILE A 42 -58.00 15.86 33.93
CA ILE A 42 -56.73 16.29 33.33
C ILE A 42 -55.67 16.48 34.43
N ALA A 43 -56.02 17.10 35.57
CA ALA A 43 -55.09 17.30 36.67
C ALA A 43 -54.63 15.97 37.30
N VAL A 44 -55.54 15.02 37.52
CA VAL A 44 -55.22 13.68 38.01
C VAL A 44 -54.33 12.94 37.01
N LEU A 45 -54.66 12.98 35.72
CA LEU A 45 -53.84 12.37 34.68
C LEU A 45 -52.42 12.95 34.64
N ALA A 46 -52.29 14.28 34.74
CA ALA A 46 -51.00 14.95 34.77
C ALA A 46 -50.14 14.49 35.96
N LEU A 47 -50.72 14.39 37.16
CA LEU A 47 -50.01 13.90 38.35
C LEU A 47 -49.57 12.45 38.21
N LEU A 48 -50.42 11.59 37.62
CA LEU A 48 -50.09 10.18 37.38
C LEU A 48 -48.97 10.00 36.35
N MET A 49 -49.00 10.79 35.27
CA MET A 49 -47.95 10.77 34.24
C MET A 49 -46.61 11.31 34.76
N LEU A 50 -46.63 12.26 35.69
CA LEU A 50 -45.42 12.75 36.38
C LEU A 50 -44.86 11.77 37.41
N GLY A 51 -45.58 10.70 37.77
CA GLY A 51 -45.11 9.70 38.72
C GLY A 51 -45.15 10.17 40.18
N VAL A 52 -46.02 11.11 40.53
CA VAL A 52 -46.17 11.60 41.93
C VAL A 52 -46.59 10.48 42.88
N GLN A 53 -47.29 9.47 42.36
CA GLN A 53 -47.67 8.27 43.10
C GLN A 53 -46.47 7.41 43.50
N ASP A 54 -45.36 7.46 42.76
CA ASP A 54 -44.18 6.60 43.03
C ASP A 54 -43.31 7.20 44.17
N SER A 55 -43.47 8.49 44.50
CA SER A 55 -42.69 9.21 45.51
C SER A 55 -43.43 9.43 46.84
N THR A 56 -44.67 8.96 46.96
CA THR A 56 -45.53 9.15 48.13
C THR A 56 -45.93 7.81 48.75
N SER A 57 -46.34 7.81 50.03
CA SER A 57 -46.72 6.57 50.70
C SER A 57 -47.99 5.98 50.09
N ILE A 58 -48.11 4.65 50.11
CA ILE A 58 -49.22 3.94 49.47
C ILE A 58 -50.57 4.34 50.09
N GLU A 59 -50.64 4.63 51.39
CA GLU A 59 -51.86 5.09 52.07
C GLU A 59 -52.30 6.46 51.55
N LEU A 60 -51.34 7.37 51.29
CA LEU A 60 -51.59 8.68 50.72
C LEU A 60 -52.09 8.57 49.28
N VAL A 61 -51.50 7.68 48.48
CA VAL A 61 -51.94 7.40 47.11
C VAL A 61 -53.39 6.90 47.09
N TRP A 62 -53.75 5.96 47.95
CA TRP A 62 -55.14 5.47 48.06
C TRP A 62 -56.10 6.53 48.58
N ALA A 63 -55.69 7.36 49.55
CA ALA A 63 -56.50 8.47 50.04
C ALA A 63 -56.75 9.53 48.95
N LEU A 64 -55.73 9.88 48.18
CA LEU A 64 -55.83 10.81 47.05
C LEU A 64 -56.64 10.22 45.89
N ALA A 65 -56.49 8.93 45.60
CA ALA A 65 -57.28 8.23 44.58
C ALA A 65 -58.76 8.19 44.97
N ALA A 66 -59.08 7.89 46.22
CA ALA A 66 -60.45 7.92 46.74
C ALA A 66 -61.03 9.35 46.71
N ALA A 67 -60.25 10.36 47.12
CA ALA A 67 -60.66 11.77 47.06
C ALA A 67 -60.89 12.24 45.61
N ALA A 68 -60.01 11.86 44.68
CA ALA A 68 -60.16 12.14 43.25
C ALA A 68 -61.40 11.45 42.68
N GLY A 69 -61.63 10.18 43.04
CA GLY A 69 -62.83 9.43 42.64
C GLY A 69 -64.12 10.08 43.13
N LEU A 70 -64.18 10.46 44.42
CA LEU A 70 -65.31 11.20 44.99
C LEU A 70 -65.49 12.57 44.34
N GLY A 71 -64.40 13.28 44.04
CA GLY A 71 -64.41 14.55 43.32
C GLY A 71 -64.95 14.42 41.90
N ILE A 72 -64.54 13.38 41.16
CA ILE A 72 -65.04 13.06 39.81
C ILE A 72 -66.54 12.76 39.87
N ILE A 73 -66.98 11.92 40.81
CA ILE A 73 -68.40 11.61 40.99
C ILE A 73 -69.19 12.87 41.32
N PHE A 74 -68.70 13.70 42.24
CA PHE A 74 -69.33 14.97 42.60
C PHE A 74 -69.44 15.92 41.40
N CYS A 75 -68.35 16.12 40.64
CA CYS A 75 -68.35 16.97 39.46
C CYS A 75 -69.26 16.43 38.35
N LEU A 76 -69.34 15.11 38.19
CA LEU A 76 -70.24 14.45 37.24
C LEU A 76 -71.70 14.65 37.63
N VAL A 77 -72.06 14.41 38.90
CA VAL A 77 -73.42 14.62 39.43
C VAL A 77 -73.80 16.09 39.34
N PHE A 78 -72.91 17.00 39.76
CA PHE A 78 -73.12 18.44 39.67
C PHE A 78 -73.32 18.90 38.22
N GLY A 79 -72.49 18.40 37.31
CA GLY A 79 -72.63 18.63 35.87
C GLY A 79 -73.96 18.12 35.33
N ALA A 80 -74.36 16.90 35.67
CA ALA A 80 -75.61 16.29 35.25
C ALA A 80 -76.85 17.03 35.78
N LEU A 81 -76.84 17.45 37.05
CA LEU A 81 -77.93 18.23 37.66
C LEU A 81 -78.09 19.62 37.02
N ARG A 82 -76.98 20.23 36.58
CA ARG A 82 -76.98 21.56 35.95
C ARG A 82 -77.19 21.50 34.44
N PHE A 83 -76.98 20.34 33.83
CA PHE A 83 -77.12 20.13 32.40
C PHE A 83 -78.60 20.14 32.00
N ARG A 84 -78.94 21.00 31.06
CA ARG A 84 -80.28 21.08 30.48
C ARG A 84 -80.19 20.86 28.98
N PHE A 85 -80.86 19.83 28.46
CA PHE A 85 -80.84 19.55 27.03
C PHE A 85 -81.48 20.71 26.23
N PRO A 86 -80.85 21.24 25.17
CA PRO A 86 -81.41 22.34 24.38
C PRO A 86 -82.67 21.87 23.65
N ARG A 87 -83.79 22.52 23.96
CA ARG A 87 -85.08 22.25 23.30
C ARG A 87 -85.07 22.84 21.89
N ARG A 88 -85.83 22.24 20.98
CA ARG A 88 -85.92 22.70 19.58
C ARG A 88 -86.39 24.16 19.49
N GLU A 89 -87.32 24.56 20.34
CA GLU A 89 -87.83 25.94 20.44
C GLU A 89 -86.77 26.96 20.88
N GLU A 90 -85.81 26.56 21.72
CA GLU A 90 -84.71 27.43 22.15
C GLU A 90 -83.72 27.67 21.01
N ALA A 91 -83.46 26.63 20.21
CA ALA A 91 -82.64 26.74 19.00
C ALA A 91 -83.31 27.62 17.94
N ILE A 92 -84.64 27.51 17.78
CA ILE A 92 -85.41 28.41 16.91
C ILE A 92 -85.31 29.85 17.41
N ARG A 93 -85.57 30.12 18.69
CA ARG A 93 -85.45 31.46 19.28
C ARG A 93 -84.05 32.05 19.13
N ARG A 94 -82.99 31.24 19.30
CA ARG A 94 -81.61 31.70 19.17
C ARG A 94 -81.22 31.98 17.71
N LEU A 95 -81.67 31.13 16.78
CA LEU A 95 -81.49 31.37 15.34
C LEU A 95 -82.24 32.62 14.90
N ASP A 96 -83.45 32.80 15.39
CA ASP A 96 -84.30 33.92 15.04
C ASP A 96 -83.80 35.25 15.59
N GLY A 97 -83.37 35.26 16.86
CA GLY A 97 -82.76 36.43 17.49
C GLY A 97 -81.42 36.87 16.87
N SER A 98 -80.82 36.06 16.00
CA SER A 98 -79.65 36.44 15.21
C SER A 98 -80.01 37.25 13.95
N LEU A 99 -81.28 37.28 13.57
CA LEU A 99 -81.80 37.96 12.39
C LEU A 99 -82.54 39.24 12.77
N LYS A 100 -82.42 40.28 11.94
CA LYS A 100 -83.08 41.55 12.21
C LYS A 100 -84.59 41.42 12.07
N GLY A 101 -85.29 41.54 13.20
CA GLY A 101 -86.76 41.57 13.27
C GLY A 101 -87.43 40.21 13.51
N ASN A 102 -86.71 39.20 14.02
CA ASN A 102 -87.25 37.88 14.41
C ASN A 102 -88.19 37.26 13.34
N PRO A 103 -87.68 37.06 12.10
CA PRO A 103 -88.48 36.62 10.96
C PRO A 103 -89.12 35.22 11.14
N ILE A 104 -88.54 34.31 11.94
CA ILE A 104 -89.10 32.97 12.16
C ILE A 104 -90.29 33.03 13.12
N GLN A 105 -90.25 33.88 14.15
CA GLN A 105 -91.38 34.14 15.03
C GLN A 105 -92.50 34.89 14.30
N SER A 106 -92.18 35.91 13.50
CA SER A 106 -93.20 36.68 12.77
C SER A 106 -93.91 35.89 11.67
N LEU A 107 -93.27 34.84 11.14
CA LEU A 107 -93.91 33.88 10.21
C LEU A 107 -94.78 32.82 10.91
N ALA A 108 -94.59 32.62 12.22
CA ALA A 108 -95.45 31.79 13.04
C ALA A 108 -96.62 32.58 13.65
N ASP A 109 -96.64 33.90 13.43
CA ASP A 109 -97.62 34.83 13.99
C ASP A 109 -98.76 35.09 12.99
N ASP A 110 -99.94 35.40 13.51
CA ASP A 110 -101.16 35.66 12.74
C ASP A 110 -101.62 37.11 12.94
N GLN A 111 -102.23 37.71 11.90
CA GLN A 111 -102.70 39.09 11.97
C GLN A 111 -103.84 39.24 13.00
N ALA A 112 -103.57 39.94 14.10
CA ALA A 112 -104.55 40.11 15.19
C ALA A 112 -105.72 41.06 14.85
N ILE A 113 -105.53 42.08 14.00
CA ILE A 113 -106.53 43.12 13.67
C ILE A 113 -106.46 43.45 12.17
N GLY A 114 -107.62 43.65 11.52
CA GLY A 114 -107.69 44.07 10.11
C GLY A 114 -107.69 42.92 9.10
N ALA A 115 -107.93 41.68 9.53
CA ALA A 115 -107.94 40.49 8.66
C ALA A 115 -109.05 40.52 7.58
N GLN A 116 -110.12 41.30 7.78
CA GLN A 116 -111.22 41.47 6.80
C GLN A 116 -111.01 42.67 5.85
N ASP A 117 -109.98 43.49 6.09
CA ASP A 117 -109.62 44.60 5.21
C ASP A 117 -108.59 44.16 4.15
N ALA A 118 -108.94 44.37 2.88
CA ALA A 118 -108.11 43.99 1.74
C ALA A 118 -106.75 44.75 1.72
N GLY A 119 -106.71 46.00 2.20
CA GLY A 119 -105.49 46.80 2.26
C GLY A 119 -104.52 46.29 3.33
N SER A 120 -105.03 46.06 4.54
CA SER A 120 -104.26 45.54 5.67
C SER A 120 -103.74 44.12 5.44
N SER A 121 -104.56 43.23 4.85
CA SER A 121 -104.14 41.86 4.50
C SER A 121 -103.06 41.83 3.42
N ALA A 122 -103.11 42.73 2.43
CA ALA A 122 -102.06 42.86 1.41
C ALA A 122 -100.73 43.32 2.00
N LEU A 123 -100.75 44.27 2.94
CA LEU A 123 -99.54 44.73 3.64
C LEU A 123 -98.94 43.63 4.53
N TRP A 124 -99.77 42.85 5.22
CA TRP A 124 -99.35 41.71 6.02
C TRP A 124 -98.72 40.61 5.15
N ALA A 125 -99.32 40.28 4.01
CA ALA A 125 -98.74 39.34 3.06
C ALA A 125 -97.37 39.81 2.53
N ALA A 126 -97.22 41.11 2.25
CA ALA A 126 -95.93 41.70 1.84
C ALA A 126 -94.91 41.72 3.00
N HIS A 127 -95.35 41.84 4.25
CA HIS A 127 -94.48 41.70 5.42
C HIS A 127 -94.01 40.24 5.58
N GLN A 128 -94.93 39.27 5.54
CA GLN A 128 -94.60 37.84 5.61
C GLN A 128 -93.68 37.41 4.48
N ALA A 129 -93.87 37.88 3.24
CA ALA A 129 -92.95 37.60 2.13
C ALA A 129 -91.52 38.11 2.42
N ARG A 130 -91.39 39.35 2.90
CA ARG A 130 -90.09 39.92 3.30
C ARG A 130 -89.46 39.17 4.48
N MET A 131 -90.25 38.68 5.43
CA MET A 131 -89.74 37.86 6.54
C MET A 131 -89.33 36.47 6.08
N ALA A 132 -90.05 35.86 5.14
CA ALA A 132 -89.71 34.57 4.54
C ALA A 132 -88.35 34.62 3.80
N ASP A 133 -88.11 35.67 3.00
CA ASP A 133 -86.82 35.87 2.33
C ASP A 133 -85.67 36.04 3.32
N ARG A 134 -85.90 36.81 4.41
CA ARG A 134 -84.89 37.01 5.48
C ARG A 134 -84.62 35.75 6.28
N ALA A 135 -85.65 34.98 6.62
CA ALA A 135 -85.50 33.70 7.30
C ALA A 135 -84.84 32.66 6.39
N GLY A 136 -85.03 32.73 5.06
CA GLY A 136 -84.32 31.89 4.09
C GLY A 136 -82.80 32.10 4.09
N ALA A 137 -82.33 33.28 4.48
CA ALA A 137 -80.91 33.62 4.61
C ALA A 137 -80.30 33.27 5.99
N ALA A 138 -81.05 32.60 6.87
CA ALA A 138 -80.58 32.27 8.21
C ALA A 138 -79.35 31.36 8.18
N ARG A 139 -78.28 31.79 8.86
CA ARG A 139 -77.06 30.99 9.06
C ARG A 139 -77.03 30.39 10.46
N PRO A 140 -76.37 29.23 10.66
CA PRO A 140 -76.19 28.65 11.99
C PRO A 140 -75.50 29.66 12.94
N VAL A 141 -76.02 29.78 14.17
CA VAL A 141 -75.42 30.65 15.19
C VAL A 141 -74.27 29.91 15.87
N GLN A 142 -73.11 30.56 15.96
CA GLN A 142 -71.92 29.97 16.59
C GLN A 142 -72.14 29.76 18.11
N PRO A 143 -71.61 28.66 18.68
CA PRO A 143 -71.66 28.40 20.11
C PRO A 143 -70.73 29.33 20.90
N ASP A 144 -71.15 29.76 22.08
CA ASP A 144 -70.29 30.52 22.99
C ASP A 144 -69.64 29.59 24.02
N LEU A 145 -68.47 29.04 23.65
CA LEU A 145 -67.68 28.14 24.48
C LEU A 145 -66.81 28.90 25.52
N LYS A 146 -66.98 30.21 25.68
CA LYS A 146 -66.21 30.97 26.67
C LYS A 146 -66.60 30.56 28.08
N LEU A 147 -65.60 30.12 28.84
CA LEU A 147 -65.72 29.69 30.23
C LEU A 147 -65.09 30.68 31.23
N SER A 148 -64.58 31.82 30.77
CA SER A 148 -63.90 32.82 31.61
C SER A 148 -64.74 33.31 32.79
N ALA A 149 -66.05 33.47 32.63
CA ALA A 149 -66.95 33.87 33.71
C ALA A 149 -67.20 32.75 34.76
N ARG A 150 -66.92 31.49 34.43
CA ARG A 150 -67.11 30.33 35.32
C ARG A 150 -65.80 29.81 35.91
N ASP A 151 -64.67 30.12 35.29
CA ASP A 151 -63.33 29.79 35.75
C ASP A 151 -62.50 31.08 35.92
N PRO A 152 -62.75 31.87 36.99
CA PRO A 152 -62.03 33.12 37.23
C PRO A 152 -60.56 32.90 37.62
N PHE A 153 -60.23 31.74 38.19
CA PHE A 153 -58.88 31.37 38.60
C PHE A 153 -58.07 30.67 37.49
N GLY A 154 -58.67 30.34 36.35
CA GLY A 154 -57.99 29.67 35.25
C GLY A 154 -57.57 28.24 35.56
N LEU A 155 -58.29 27.52 36.44
CA LEU A 155 -57.97 26.16 36.87
C LEU A 155 -57.83 25.19 35.69
N ARG A 156 -58.59 25.40 34.61
CA ARG A 156 -58.49 24.59 33.39
C ARG A 156 -57.12 24.73 32.71
N TYR A 157 -56.54 25.93 32.74
CA TYR A 157 -55.23 26.19 32.15
C TYR A 157 -54.11 25.68 33.05
N VAL A 158 -54.29 25.71 34.38
CA VAL A 158 -53.36 25.08 35.32
C VAL A 158 -53.31 23.57 35.10
N ALA A 159 -54.47 22.90 34.98
CA ALA A 159 -54.53 21.48 34.67
C ALA A 159 -53.89 21.15 33.30
N LEU A 160 -54.15 21.97 32.27
CA LEU A 160 -53.58 21.78 30.93
C LEU A 160 -52.06 22.03 30.92
N LEU A 161 -51.57 23.03 31.66
CA LEU A 161 -50.15 23.28 31.86
C LEU A 161 -49.49 22.07 32.53
N GLY A 162 -50.08 21.56 33.61
CA GLY A 162 -49.63 20.34 34.28
C GLY A 162 -49.56 19.15 33.32
N LEU A 163 -50.57 18.97 32.46
CA LEU A 163 -50.58 17.93 31.44
C LEU A 163 -49.45 18.12 30.40
N MET A 164 -49.18 19.35 29.95
CA MET A 164 -48.06 19.61 29.04
C MET A 164 -46.72 19.32 29.69
N VAL A 165 -46.51 19.71 30.95
CA VAL A 165 -45.31 19.35 31.71
C VAL A 165 -45.20 17.83 31.84
N ALA A 166 -46.30 17.15 32.12
CA ALA A 166 -46.35 15.69 32.20
C ALA A 166 -46.10 14.98 30.85
N LEU A 167 -46.45 15.60 29.72
CA LEU A 167 -46.15 15.08 28.39
C LEU A 167 -44.67 15.27 28.01
N LEU A 168 -44.05 16.37 28.44
CA LEU A 168 -42.64 16.67 28.15
C LEU A 168 -41.67 15.92 29.07
N PHE A 169 -42.00 15.84 30.36
CA PHE A 169 -41.11 15.34 31.41
C PHE A 169 -41.62 14.07 32.10
N GLY A 170 -42.88 13.72 31.92
CA GLY A 170 -43.48 12.49 32.46
C GLY A 170 -43.51 11.36 31.44
N SER A 171 -44.16 10.25 31.80
CA SER A 171 -44.33 9.10 30.91
C SER A 171 -45.75 8.54 31.02
N PHE A 172 -46.38 8.31 29.86
CA PHE A 172 -47.73 7.72 29.80
C PHE A 172 -47.77 6.31 30.42
N TRP A 173 -46.66 5.57 30.35
CA TRP A 173 -46.54 4.22 30.91
C TRP A 173 -46.59 4.19 32.44
N ARG A 174 -46.26 5.30 33.12
CA ARG A 174 -46.35 5.40 34.59
C ARG A 174 -47.77 5.37 35.13
N VAL A 175 -48.78 5.65 34.30
CA VAL A 175 -50.20 5.51 34.71
C VAL A 175 -50.52 4.05 35.07
N GLY A 176 -49.79 3.08 34.49
CA GLY A 176 -49.93 1.65 34.79
C GLY A 176 -49.40 1.24 36.17
N SER A 177 -48.52 2.03 36.82
CA SER A 177 -47.95 1.68 38.13
C SER A 177 -49.02 1.60 39.23
N VAL A 178 -50.10 2.37 39.10
CA VAL A 178 -51.26 2.36 40.01
C VAL A 178 -51.98 1.00 40.01
N GLY A 179 -52.00 0.29 38.87
CA GLY A 179 -52.58 -1.05 38.77
C GLY A 179 -51.79 -2.12 39.53
N GLY A 180 -50.47 -1.94 39.65
CA GLY A 180 -49.59 -2.80 40.45
C GLY A 180 -49.71 -2.58 41.97
N MET A 181 -50.25 -1.43 42.39
CA MET A 181 -50.42 -1.07 43.81
C MET A 181 -51.74 -1.60 44.42
N ALA A 182 -52.59 -2.28 43.65
CA ALA A 182 -53.78 -2.97 44.15
C ALA A 182 -53.39 -4.17 45.05
N PRO A 183 -54.14 -4.46 46.12
CA PRO A 183 -53.94 -5.69 46.89
C PRO A 183 -54.17 -6.90 45.98
N GLY A 184 -53.07 -7.58 45.59
CA GLY A 184 -53.04 -8.65 44.57
C GLY A 184 -52.22 -8.32 43.30
N GLY A 185 -51.78 -7.08 43.10
CA GLY A 185 -51.00 -6.63 41.92
C GLY A 185 -49.56 -7.15 41.85
N ALA A 186 -49.04 -7.74 42.94
CA ALA A 186 -47.76 -8.45 42.96
C ALA A 186 -47.80 -9.81 42.24
N ALA A 187 -48.96 -10.25 41.73
CA ALA A 187 -49.14 -11.55 41.09
C ALA A 187 -48.72 -11.61 39.59
N ASN A 188 -48.24 -10.50 39.01
CA ASN A 188 -47.65 -10.51 37.65
C ASN A 188 -46.12 -10.75 37.64
N ALA A 189 -45.51 -11.12 38.77
CA ALA A 189 -44.22 -11.79 38.79
C ALA A 189 -44.42 -13.30 38.47
N ALA A 190 -44.83 -13.59 37.24
CA ALA A 190 -44.94 -14.95 36.71
C ALA A 190 -43.74 -15.33 35.81
N ALA A 191 -42.61 -14.64 35.97
CA ALA A 191 -41.31 -15.27 35.78
C ALA A 191 -40.89 -15.80 37.15
N GLY A 192 -40.53 -17.08 37.25
CA GLY A 192 -39.84 -17.56 38.44
C GLY A 192 -38.55 -16.76 38.70
N PRO A 193 -37.85 -16.99 39.82
CA PRO A 193 -36.55 -16.38 40.02
C PRO A 193 -35.67 -16.61 38.79
N SER A 194 -35.15 -15.53 38.20
CA SER A 194 -34.31 -15.56 37.00
C SER A 194 -33.01 -14.84 37.29
N TRP A 195 -31.94 -15.23 36.60
CA TRP A 195 -30.64 -14.60 36.76
C TRP A 195 -30.05 -14.32 35.38
N GLU A 196 -29.24 -13.26 35.30
CA GLU A 196 -28.42 -12.93 34.14
C GLU A 196 -26.97 -12.82 34.58
N GLY A 197 -26.04 -13.17 33.70
CA GLY A 197 -24.63 -13.15 34.04
C GLY A 197 -23.75 -12.95 32.83
N TRP A 198 -22.68 -12.19 33.00
CA TRP A 198 -21.63 -11.98 32.00
C TRP A 198 -20.26 -12.26 32.59
N VAL A 199 -19.37 -12.89 31.82
CA VAL A 199 -17.93 -12.90 32.06
C VAL A 199 -17.32 -11.97 31.02
N SER A 200 -16.77 -10.85 31.45
CA SER A 200 -16.06 -9.90 30.60
C SER A 200 -14.56 -10.10 30.75
N PRO A 201 -13.88 -10.63 29.73
CA PRO A 201 -12.42 -10.64 29.70
C PRO A 201 -11.83 -9.23 29.84
N PRO A 202 -10.59 -9.09 30.33
CA PRO A 202 -9.90 -7.81 30.31
C PRO A 202 -9.77 -7.28 28.87
N PRO A 203 -9.86 -5.94 28.65
CA PRO A 203 -9.84 -5.36 27.31
C PRO A 203 -8.62 -5.73 26.46
N HIS A 204 -7.47 -5.95 27.09
CA HIS A 204 -6.23 -6.29 26.39
C HIS A 204 -6.28 -7.64 25.68
N THR A 205 -7.06 -8.59 26.19
CA THR A 205 -7.17 -9.93 25.60
C THR A 205 -7.88 -9.96 24.25
N GLY A 206 -8.61 -8.89 23.90
CA GLY A 206 -9.44 -8.85 22.68
C GLY A 206 -10.60 -9.87 22.64
N LEU A 207 -10.81 -10.64 23.71
CA LEU A 207 -11.81 -11.70 23.78
C LEU A 207 -13.23 -11.13 23.98
N PRO A 208 -14.27 -11.76 23.38
CA PRO A 208 -15.64 -11.30 23.54
C PRO A 208 -16.19 -11.58 24.95
N THR A 209 -17.08 -10.70 25.43
CA THR A 209 -17.84 -10.93 26.66
C THR A 209 -18.73 -12.17 26.50
N LEU A 210 -18.63 -13.09 27.46
CA LEU A 210 -19.37 -14.35 27.49
C LEU A 210 -20.66 -14.20 28.30
N TYR A 211 -21.81 -14.54 27.73
CA TYR A 211 -23.10 -14.53 28.43
C TYR A 211 -23.38 -15.88 29.09
N LEU A 212 -23.35 -15.95 30.42
CA LEU A 212 -23.45 -17.21 31.19
C LEU A 212 -24.73 -18.02 30.90
N PRO A 213 -25.93 -17.43 30.71
CA PRO A 213 -27.14 -18.21 30.40
C PRO A 213 -27.09 -18.98 29.07
N ASP A 214 -26.28 -18.55 28.11
CA ASP A 214 -26.09 -19.25 26.83
C ASP A 214 -25.09 -20.41 26.96
N ILE A 215 -24.28 -20.42 28.01
CA ILE A 215 -23.24 -21.42 28.27
C ILE A 215 -23.83 -22.54 29.13
N GLY A 216 -23.80 -23.77 28.60
CA GLY A 216 -24.23 -24.97 29.33
C GLY A 216 -23.47 -25.15 30.65
N ALA A 217 -24.05 -25.93 31.58
CA ALA A 217 -23.33 -26.31 32.80
C ALA A 217 -22.12 -27.19 32.46
N GLY A 218 -20.97 -26.96 33.11
CA GLY A 218 -19.73 -27.69 32.81
C GLY A 218 -18.47 -26.83 32.89
N ALA A 219 -17.50 -27.10 32.01
CA ALA A 219 -16.22 -26.39 31.98
C ALA A 219 -16.35 -25.02 31.30
N LEU A 220 -15.80 -23.99 31.93
CA LEU A 220 -15.70 -22.63 31.43
C LEU A 220 -14.24 -22.19 31.48
N SER A 221 -13.67 -21.75 30.36
CA SER A 221 -12.31 -21.18 30.32
C SER A 221 -12.41 -19.65 30.29
N ALA A 222 -11.68 -18.97 31.16
CA ALA A 222 -11.62 -17.51 31.18
C ALA A 222 -10.21 -17.04 31.52
N PRO A 223 -9.74 -15.92 30.95
CA PRO A 223 -8.43 -15.39 31.27
C PRO A 223 -8.37 -14.87 32.71
N GLU A 224 -7.17 -14.83 33.26
CA GLU A 224 -6.91 -14.18 34.55
C GLU A 224 -7.42 -12.73 34.54
N GLY A 225 -8.04 -12.31 35.64
CA GLY A 225 -8.56 -10.96 35.77
C GLY A 225 -9.90 -10.71 35.07
N ALA A 226 -10.49 -11.70 34.38
CA ALA A 226 -11.82 -11.58 33.81
C ALA A 226 -12.88 -11.26 34.88
N GLU A 227 -13.74 -10.30 34.58
CA GLU A 227 -14.75 -9.78 35.49
C GLU A 227 -16.09 -10.48 35.28
N VAL A 228 -16.62 -11.07 36.34
CA VAL A 228 -17.92 -11.76 36.36
C VAL A 228 -18.94 -10.84 37.03
N THR A 229 -19.98 -10.47 36.28
CA THR A 229 -21.13 -9.71 36.79
C THR A 229 -22.37 -10.58 36.73
N LEU A 230 -23.02 -10.79 37.88
CA LEU A 230 -24.27 -11.54 38.00
C LEU A 230 -25.38 -10.62 38.52
N ARG A 231 -26.58 -10.75 37.94
CA ARG A 231 -27.79 -10.06 38.38
C ARG A 231 -28.87 -11.07 38.70
N LEU A 232 -29.40 -11.01 39.93
CA LEU A 232 -30.43 -11.91 40.43
C LEU A 232 -31.77 -11.16 40.48
N TYR A 233 -32.81 -11.75 39.89
CA TYR A 233 -34.16 -11.21 39.84
C TYR A 233 -35.13 -12.14 40.56
N GLY A 234 -35.79 -11.65 41.61
CA GLY A 234 -36.80 -12.41 42.37
C GLY A 234 -36.87 -11.99 43.84
N PRO A 235 -37.82 -12.53 44.62
CA PRO A 235 -37.89 -12.31 46.06
C PRO A 235 -36.61 -12.80 46.75
N GLU A 236 -36.10 -11.99 47.68
CA GLU A 236 -34.82 -12.19 48.38
C GLU A 236 -34.68 -13.61 48.96
N GLY A 237 -33.50 -14.23 48.78
CA GLY A 237 -33.16 -15.54 49.36
C GLY A 237 -33.59 -16.79 48.56
N ARG A 238 -34.14 -16.64 47.35
CA ARG A 238 -34.50 -17.76 46.46
C ARG A 238 -33.39 -18.22 45.49
N LEU A 239 -32.45 -17.32 45.19
CA LEU A 239 -31.25 -17.58 44.40
C LEU A 239 -30.04 -17.23 45.26
N ASN A 240 -29.04 -18.10 45.28
CA ASN A 240 -27.81 -17.93 46.04
C ASN A 240 -26.62 -18.15 45.11
N VAL A 241 -25.61 -17.28 45.18
CA VAL A 241 -24.38 -17.42 44.39
C VAL A 241 -23.26 -17.92 45.30
N ALA A 242 -22.68 -19.07 44.97
CA ALA A 242 -21.43 -19.51 45.59
C ALA A 242 -20.31 -19.45 44.54
N GLU A 243 -19.17 -18.89 44.91
CA GLU A 243 -18.01 -18.81 44.03
C GLU A 243 -16.73 -19.14 44.81
N SER A 244 -15.77 -19.74 44.12
CA SER A 244 -14.42 -20.00 44.66
C SER A 244 -13.29 -19.45 43.79
N VAL A 245 -13.61 -18.81 42.67
CA VAL A 245 -12.68 -18.32 41.63
C VAL A 245 -12.00 -17.00 41.99
N SER A 246 -12.60 -16.19 42.86
CA SER A 246 -12.08 -14.86 43.20
C SER A 246 -11.02 -14.88 44.30
N GLY A 247 -11.00 -15.95 45.10
CA GLY A 247 -10.11 -16.08 46.26
C GLY A 247 -10.33 -15.04 47.35
N ARG A 248 -11.48 -14.33 47.36
CA ARG A 248 -11.81 -13.31 48.36
C ARG A 248 -11.91 -13.92 49.77
N VAL A 249 -11.21 -13.31 50.73
CA VAL A 249 -11.25 -13.64 52.15
C VAL A 249 -11.49 -12.33 52.91
N GLY A 250 -12.74 -12.06 53.33
CA GLY A 250 -13.12 -10.78 53.95
C GLY A 250 -14.64 -10.56 54.03
N GLU A 251 -15.08 -9.30 54.23
CA GLU A 251 -16.49 -8.91 54.13
C GLU A 251 -16.98 -9.10 52.70
N LEU A 252 -17.64 -10.23 52.46
CA LEU A 252 -18.29 -10.55 51.20
C LEU A 252 -19.70 -9.97 51.20
N PRO A 253 -20.18 -9.39 50.07
CA PRO A 253 -21.60 -9.09 49.91
C PRO A 253 -22.42 -10.35 50.18
N ALA A 254 -23.64 -10.18 50.68
CA ALA A 254 -24.47 -11.34 51.00
C ALA A 254 -24.69 -12.12 49.70
N ALA A 255 -24.53 -13.44 49.71
CA ALA A 255 -24.65 -14.28 48.51
C ALA A 255 -26.05 -14.25 47.85
N THR A 256 -27.01 -13.59 48.51
CA THR A 256 -28.37 -13.30 48.05
C THR A 256 -28.55 -11.87 47.51
N ASP A 257 -27.52 -11.05 47.50
CA ASP A 257 -27.59 -9.68 46.99
C ASP A 257 -27.96 -9.65 45.50
N PRO A 258 -28.79 -8.69 45.06
CA PRO A 258 -29.33 -8.64 43.70
C PRO A 258 -28.27 -8.44 42.60
N ALA A 259 -27.06 -7.99 42.95
CA ALA A 259 -25.93 -7.87 42.05
C ALA A 259 -24.66 -8.40 42.73
N GLN A 260 -23.90 -9.23 42.01
CA GLN A 260 -22.61 -9.76 42.42
C GLN A 260 -21.58 -9.42 41.36
N GLU A 261 -20.40 -8.97 41.79
CA GLU A 261 -19.29 -8.61 40.90
C GLU A 261 -17.99 -9.14 41.49
N PHE A 262 -17.28 -9.97 40.72
CA PHE A 262 -15.99 -10.54 41.13
C PHE A 262 -15.09 -10.89 39.95
N SER A 263 -13.78 -10.84 40.15
CA SER A 263 -12.80 -11.21 39.14
C SER A 263 -12.26 -12.63 39.34
N ILE A 264 -11.96 -13.31 38.24
CA ILE A 264 -11.37 -14.65 38.23
C ILE A 264 -9.87 -14.51 38.48
N ARG A 265 -9.34 -15.14 39.53
CA ARG A 265 -7.91 -15.10 39.90
C ARG A 265 -7.27 -16.47 40.02
N ARG A 266 -8.08 -17.51 40.08
CA ARG A 266 -7.64 -18.89 40.23
C ARG A 266 -8.72 -19.83 39.70
N ASP A 267 -8.32 -21.07 39.47
CA ASP A 267 -9.24 -22.15 39.18
C ASP A 267 -10.26 -22.32 40.32
N GLY A 268 -11.50 -22.62 39.95
CA GLY A 268 -12.56 -22.76 40.92
C GLY A 268 -13.92 -23.06 40.29
N GLU A 269 -14.95 -22.88 41.08
CA GLU A 269 -16.34 -23.14 40.72
C GLU A 269 -17.17 -21.87 40.93
N ILE A 270 -18.10 -21.63 40.00
CA ILE A 270 -19.20 -20.66 40.14
C ILE A 270 -20.50 -21.48 40.13
N SER A 271 -21.29 -21.42 41.20
CA SER A 271 -22.59 -22.05 41.32
C SER A 271 -23.68 -21.04 41.62
N ILE A 272 -24.81 -21.16 40.92
CA ILE A 272 -26.04 -20.42 41.21
C ILE A 272 -27.05 -21.44 41.69
N ASP A 273 -27.37 -21.40 42.99
CA ASP A 273 -28.31 -22.32 43.63
C ASP A 273 -29.73 -21.75 43.58
N GLY A 274 -30.67 -22.53 43.05
CA GLY A 274 -32.11 -22.21 42.99
C GLY A 274 -32.77 -22.62 41.66
N PRO A 275 -34.04 -22.25 41.43
CA PRO A 275 -34.75 -22.61 40.20
C PRO A 275 -34.08 -21.99 38.97
N GLY A 276 -33.63 -22.82 38.02
CA GLY A 276 -32.89 -22.37 36.83
C GLY A 276 -31.39 -22.15 37.07
N GLY A 277 -30.88 -22.51 38.25
CA GLY A 277 -29.47 -22.45 38.60
C GLY A 277 -28.56 -23.36 37.77
N ARG A 278 -27.27 -23.01 37.69
CA ARG A 278 -26.23 -23.73 36.95
C ARG A 278 -24.91 -23.68 37.71
N VAL A 279 -24.04 -24.63 37.39
CA VAL A 279 -22.68 -24.74 37.95
C VAL A 279 -21.68 -24.75 36.81
N TRP A 280 -20.63 -23.95 36.95
CA TRP A 280 -19.49 -23.92 36.04
C TRP A 280 -18.19 -24.17 36.79
N GLN A 281 -17.40 -25.09 36.26
CA GLN A 281 -16.02 -25.33 36.66
C GLN A 281 -15.14 -24.42 35.82
N VAL A 282 -14.61 -23.38 36.44
CA VAL A 282 -13.83 -22.33 35.79
C VAL A 282 -12.35 -22.71 35.80
N ALA A 283 -11.78 -22.88 34.61
CA ALA A 283 -10.35 -22.98 34.39
C ALA A 283 -9.81 -21.58 34.06
N MET A 284 -8.93 -21.06 34.90
CA MET A 284 -8.28 -19.78 34.72
C MET A 284 -7.05 -19.96 33.82
N VAL A 285 -6.98 -19.19 32.74
CA VAL A 285 -5.82 -19.15 31.85
C VAL A 285 -4.95 -17.95 32.26
N PRO A 286 -3.73 -18.18 32.79
CA PRO A 286 -2.83 -17.09 33.15
C PRO A 286 -2.29 -16.43 31.89
N ASP A 287 -2.08 -15.12 31.96
CA ASP A 287 -1.40 -14.33 30.94
C ASP A 287 0.11 -14.59 31.04
N LEU A 288 0.77 -14.91 29.92
CA LEU A 288 2.20 -15.24 29.87
C LEU A 288 3.00 -14.07 29.33
N ALA A 289 4.13 -13.75 29.97
CA ALA A 289 5.02 -12.72 29.46
C ALA A 289 5.50 -13.01 28.02
N PRO A 290 5.68 -11.97 27.19
CA PRO A 290 6.07 -12.13 25.80
C PRO A 290 7.46 -12.73 25.67
N THR A 291 7.74 -13.34 24.53
CA THR A 291 9.05 -13.92 24.20
C THR A 291 9.56 -13.35 22.89
N ALA A 292 10.85 -13.02 22.85
CA ALA A 292 11.51 -12.51 21.66
C ALA A 292 12.80 -13.27 21.40
N THR A 293 13.06 -13.60 20.13
CA THR A 293 14.23 -14.35 19.69
C THR A 293 14.83 -13.73 18.43
N ILE A 294 16.15 -13.80 18.29
CA ILE A 294 16.87 -13.37 17.08
C ILE A 294 17.02 -14.60 16.18
N ASP A 295 16.47 -14.54 14.98
CA ASP A 295 16.25 -15.72 14.10
C ASP A 295 17.44 -16.02 13.17
N GLY A 296 18.46 -15.15 13.15
CA GLY A 296 19.60 -15.28 12.24
C GLY A 296 20.74 -14.32 12.58
N PRO A 297 21.89 -14.44 11.88
CA PRO A 297 22.98 -13.50 12.05
C PRO A 297 22.57 -12.10 11.61
N GLY A 298 23.09 -11.07 12.30
CA GLY A 298 22.95 -9.70 11.84
C GLY A 298 23.84 -9.47 10.61
N GLU A 299 23.27 -9.00 9.51
CA GLU A 299 23.99 -8.68 8.28
C GLU A 299 24.10 -7.17 8.11
N ALA A 300 25.30 -6.68 7.77
CA ALA A 300 25.52 -5.27 7.48
C ALA A 300 25.62 -5.00 5.98
N SER A 301 24.92 -3.98 5.54
CA SER A 301 25.02 -3.39 4.21
C SER A 301 26.31 -2.57 4.09
N VAL A 302 26.76 -2.35 2.85
CA VAL A 302 27.90 -1.49 2.50
C VAL A 302 27.70 -0.06 3.00
N ASP A 303 26.46 0.43 2.96
CA ASP A 303 26.08 1.77 3.44
C ASP A 303 26.08 1.87 4.98
N GLY A 304 26.29 0.73 5.66
CA GLY A 304 26.37 0.61 7.12
C GLY A 304 25.05 0.42 7.83
N ASP A 305 24.01 0.02 7.10
CA ASP A 305 22.74 -0.44 7.67
C ASP A 305 22.90 -1.87 8.18
N ILE A 306 22.53 -2.10 9.45
CA ILE A 306 22.53 -3.43 10.06
C ILE A 306 21.11 -3.96 10.03
N SER A 307 20.95 -5.17 9.49
CA SER A 307 19.70 -5.91 9.47
C SER A 307 19.76 -7.06 10.48
N ILE A 308 18.82 -7.09 11.43
CA ILE A 308 18.72 -8.14 12.45
C ILE A 308 17.32 -8.75 12.35
N PRO A 309 17.19 -10.00 11.86
CA PRO A 309 15.91 -10.69 11.84
C PRO A 309 15.53 -11.15 13.26
N PHE A 310 14.28 -10.93 13.64
CA PHE A 310 13.78 -11.33 14.95
C PHE A 310 12.35 -11.85 14.86
N SER A 311 11.99 -12.72 15.80
CA SER A 311 10.64 -13.21 16.03
C SER A 311 10.16 -12.84 17.42
N VAL A 312 8.85 -12.59 17.52
CA VAL A 312 8.18 -12.29 18.77
C VAL A 312 6.92 -13.15 18.87
N THR A 313 6.71 -13.74 20.05
CA THR A 313 5.53 -14.54 20.36
C THR A 313 4.93 -14.18 21.72
N ASP A 314 3.61 -14.02 21.75
CA ASP A 314 2.79 -13.62 22.89
C ASP A 314 1.35 -14.16 22.71
N ASP A 315 0.62 -14.39 23.80
CA ASP A 315 -0.75 -14.94 23.76
C ASP A 315 -1.83 -13.88 23.48
N TYR A 316 -1.62 -12.63 23.89
CA TYR A 316 -2.55 -11.51 23.66
C TYR A 316 -1.98 -10.37 22.79
N GLY A 317 -0.74 -10.52 22.35
CA GLY A 317 -0.05 -9.66 21.42
C GLY A 317 0.81 -8.58 22.08
N VAL A 318 1.93 -8.29 21.42
CA VAL A 318 2.92 -7.32 21.91
C VAL A 318 2.52 -5.88 21.53
N GLU A 319 2.68 -4.94 22.48
CA GLU A 319 2.41 -3.52 22.25
C GLU A 319 3.64 -2.79 21.71
N ARG A 320 4.82 -3.07 22.28
CA ARG A 320 6.09 -2.40 21.94
C ARG A 320 7.27 -3.34 22.08
N GLY A 321 8.28 -3.18 21.22
CA GLY A 321 9.59 -3.81 21.38
C GLY A 321 10.72 -2.79 21.30
N ILE A 322 11.82 -3.04 22.00
CA ILE A 322 13.06 -2.25 21.98
C ILE A 322 14.24 -3.22 21.88
N ALA A 323 15.14 -2.98 20.93
CA ALA A 323 16.47 -3.58 20.92
C ALA A 323 17.41 -2.71 21.73
N ARG A 324 18.07 -3.31 22.71
CA ARG A 324 19.12 -2.67 23.52
C ARG A 324 20.47 -3.22 23.08
N ILE A 325 21.33 -2.33 22.60
CA ILE A 325 22.69 -2.66 22.17
C ILE A 325 23.66 -2.08 23.19
N SER A 326 24.60 -2.90 23.67
CA SER A 326 25.61 -2.50 24.65
C SER A 326 26.99 -2.98 24.23
N LEU A 327 28.03 -2.22 24.55
CA LEU A 327 29.41 -2.57 24.23
C LEU A 327 29.91 -3.78 25.06
N ASP A 328 30.43 -4.81 24.39
CA ASP A 328 31.09 -5.94 25.06
C ASP A 328 32.57 -5.62 25.29
N LEU A 329 32.85 -4.93 26.40
CA LEU A 329 34.19 -4.44 26.74
C LEU A 329 35.26 -5.53 26.84
N GLU A 330 34.89 -6.77 27.19
CA GLU A 330 35.85 -7.88 27.32
C GLU A 330 36.29 -8.42 25.96
N ALA A 331 35.43 -8.30 24.94
CA ALA A 331 35.72 -8.73 23.58
C ALA A 331 36.47 -7.67 22.76
N VAL A 332 36.53 -6.40 23.21
CA VAL A 332 37.24 -5.32 22.50
C VAL A 332 38.76 -5.53 22.56
N ASP A 333 39.41 -5.48 21.40
CA ASP A 333 40.87 -5.45 21.31
C ASP A 333 41.44 -4.07 21.68
N ARG A 334 41.93 -3.95 22.92
CA ARG A 334 42.36 -2.68 23.54
C ARG A 334 43.78 -2.26 23.16
N ARG A 335 44.04 -2.05 21.87
CA ARG A 335 45.32 -1.54 21.35
C ARG A 335 45.22 -0.08 20.89
N TYR A 336 46.38 0.58 20.79
CA TYR A 336 46.51 1.94 20.26
C TYR A 336 45.59 2.96 20.97
N GLY A 337 44.62 3.55 20.27
CA GLY A 337 43.67 4.52 20.83
C GLY A 337 42.65 3.92 21.80
N LEU A 338 42.51 2.59 21.86
CA LEU A 338 41.58 1.90 22.75
C LEU A 338 42.23 1.45 24.07
N THR A 339 43.49 1.85 24.31
CA THR A 339 44.23 1.50 25.55
C THR A 339 43.63 2.18 26.77
N LEU A 340 43.15 3.43 26.63
CA LEU A 340 42.46 4.15 27.70
C LEU A 340 41.13 3.48 28.04
N GLU A 341 40.63 3.70 29.26
CA GLU A 341 39.26 3.30 29.60
C GLU A 341 38.26 4.14 28.78
N PRO A 342 37.21 3.51 28.21
CA PRO A 342 36.19 4.25 27.47
C PRO A 342 35.42 5.18 28.40
N GLU A 343 34.98 6.32 27.89
CA GLU A 343 34.04 7.16 28.61
C GLU A 343 32.69 6.45 28.78
N ALA A 344 32.05 6.60 29.95
CA ALA A 344 30.77 5.98 30.24
C ALA A 344 29.69 6.52 29.28
N ARG A 345 28.95 5.61 28.64
CA ARG A 345 27.89 5.91 27.67
C ARG A 345 26.68 5.02 27.93
N GLU A 346 25.50 5.54 27.61
CA GLU A 346 24.27 4.77 27.67
C GLU A 346 24.21 3.73 26.55
N ALA A 347 23.42 2.67 26.77
CA ALA A 347 23.12 1.68 25.74
C ALA A 347 22.33 2.32 24.60
N ILE A 348 22.52 1.83 23.38
CA ILE A 348 21.68 2.23 22.25
C ILE A 348 20.33 1.54 22.44
N GLU A 349 19.25 2.32 22.43
CA GLU A 349 17.88 1.80 22.44
C GLU A 349 17.21 2.11 21.12
N VAL A 350 16.75 1.07 20.44
CA VAL A 350 16.14 1.15 19.11
C VAL A 350 14.75 0.54 19.17
N PRO A 351 13.70 1.24 18.75
CA PRO A 351 12.37 0.65 18.71
C PRO A 351 12.33 -0.47 17.66
N LEU A 352 11.83 -1.64 18.04
CA LEU A 352 11.63 -2.74 17.10
C LEU A 352 10.46 -2.43 16.16
N PRO A 353 10.58 -2.75 14.85
CA PRO A 353 9.48 -2.61 13.92
C PRO A 353 8.34 -3.54 14.30
N MET A 354 7.11 -3.01 14.29
CA MET A 354 5.90 -3.78 14.59
C MET A 354 5.09 -3.98 13.30
N PRO A 355 4.41 -5.13 13.13
CA PRO A 355 3.58 -5.36 11.96
C PRO A 355 2.45 -4.31 11.90
N ILE A 356 2.36 -3.64 10.75
CA ILE A 356 1.34 -2.60 10.49
C ILE A 356 -0.04 -3.25 10.32
N SER A 357 -0.07 -4.46 9.75
CA SER A 357 -1.26 -5.28 9.54
C SER A 357 -0.94 -6.73 9.82
N GLY A 358 -1.84 -7.44 10.50
CA GLY A 358 -1.62 -8.84 10.90
C GLY A 358 -1.78 -9.03 12.40
N SER A 359 -1.53 -10.26 12.86
CA SER A 359 -1.53 -10.57 14.30
C SER A 359 -0.24 -10.05 14.95
N ARG A 360 -0.37 -9.55 16.19
CA ARG A 360 0.77 -9.20 17.06
C ARG A 360 1.08 -10.29 18.08
N GLU A 361 0.34 -11.39 18.05
CA GLU A 361 0.56 -12.59 18.89
C GLU A 361 1.80 -13.37 18.41
N ALA A 362 2.04 -13.43 17.09
CA ALA A 362 3.22 -14.10 16.54
C ALA A 362 3.62 -13.45 15.22
N PHE A 363 4.83 -12.91 15.16
CA PHE A 363 5.38 -12.33 13.93
C PHE A 363 6.90 -12.41 13.87
N SER A 364 7.42 -12.36 12.65
CA SER A 364 8.84 -12.20 12.35
C SER A 364 9.03 -10.96 11.49
N GLU A 365 9.97 -10.11 11.87
CA GLU A 365 10.30 -8.87 11.18
C GLU A 365 11.82 -8.68 11.18
N VAL A 366 12.30 -7.70 10.42
CA VAL A 366 13.73 -7.37 10.36
C VAL A 366 13.92 -5.95 10.86
N MET A 367 14.73 -5.79 11.90
CA MET A 367 15.17 -4.47 12.35
C MET A 367 16.31 -3.99 11.45
N ILE A 368 16.14 -2.85 10.80
CA ILE A 368 17.16 -2.25 9.92
C ILE A 368 17.51 -0.86 10.47
N GLU A 369 18.76 -0.65 10.85
CA GLU A 369 19.24 0.63 11.39
C GLU A 369 20.69 0.91 11.01
N ASN A 370 21.05 2.19 10.83
CA ASN A 370 22.42 2.60 10.52
C ASN A 370 23.17 3.09 11.76
N PHE A 371 24.21 2.37 12.17
CA PHE A 371 25.05 2.76 13.32
C PHE A 371 26.43 3.27 12.93
N SER A 372 26.66 3.64 11.67
CA SER A 372 28.01 3.96 11.18
C SER A 372 28.65 5.17 11.86
N GLN A 373 27.84 6.15 12.25
CA GLN A 373 28.31 7.32 12.98
C GLN A 373 28.45 7.05 14.48
N HIS A 374 27.95 5.92 14.99
CA HIS A 374 27.98 5.62 16.42
C HIS A 374 29.41 5.36 16.91
N PRO A 375 29.78 5.75 18.16
CA PRO A 375 31.08 5.45 18.76
C PRO A 375 31.49 3.98 18.76
N TRP A 376 30.51 3.07 18.75
CA TRP A 376 30.72 1.62 18.78
C TRP A 376 30.74 0.99 17.38
N ALA A 377 30.75 1.80 16.33
CA ALA A 377 30.95 1.33 14.96
C ALA A 377 32.21 0.43 14.87
N ASN A 378 32.05 -0.74 14.27
CA ASN A 378 33.05 -1.81 14.14
C ASN A 378 33.58 -2.34 15.49
N MET A 379 32.80 -2.27 16.57
CA MET A 379 33.14 -2.84 17.88
C MET A 379 32.24 -4.03 18.25
N PRO A 380 32.73 -4.97 19.06
CA PRO A 380 31.90 -6.06 19.58
C PRO A 380 30.84 -5.53 20.55
N VAL A 381 29.59 -5.87 20.27
CA VAL A 381 28.42 -5.48 21.04
C VAL A 381 27.60 -6.70 21.43
N THR A 382 26.81 -6.54 22.49
CA THR A 382 25.76 -7.46 22.90
C THR A 382 24.41 -6.81 22.64
N VAL A 383 23.57 -7.47 21.85
CA VAL A 383 22.21 -7.08 21.51
C VAL A 383 21.24 -7.92 22.34
N SER A 384 20.31 -7.27 23.03
CA SER A 384 19.21 -7.92 23.73
C SER A 384 17.90 -7.26 23.34
N LEU A 385 16.88 -8.04 23.02
CA LEU A 385 15.56 -7.55 22.70
C LEU A 385 14.70 -7.54 23.98
N THR A 386 14.01 -6.45 24.22
CA THR A 386 13.00 -6.32 25.26
C THR A 386 11.66 -6.03 24.60
N VAL A 387 10.68 -6.89 24.83
CA VAL A 387 9.31 -6.74 24.33
C VAL A 387 8.35 -6.55 25.49
N THR A 388 7.35 -5.70 25.33
CA THR A 388 6.37 -5.37 26.35
C THR A 388 4.97 -5.61 25.80
N ASP A 389 4.17 -6.37 26.54
CA ASP A 389 2.76 -6.58 26.25
C ASP A 389 1.90 -5.36 26.66
N SER A 390 0.59 -5.54 26.57
CA SER A 390 -0.43 -4.53 26.88
C SER A 390 -0.72 -4.32 28.38
N ILE A 391 -0.28 -5.24 29.24
CA ILE A 391 -0.42 -5.12 30.71
C ILE A 391 0.91 -4.79 31.40
N GLY A 392 1.99 -4.61 30.63
CA GLY A 392 3.30 -4.19 31.07
C GLY A 392 4.24 -5.35 31.46
N GLN A 393 3.94 -6.60 31.10
CA GLN A 393 4.90 -7.68 31.27
C GLN A 393 6.02 -7.54 30.24
N GLU A 394 7.25 -7.81 30.67
CA GLU A 394 8.44 -7.66 29.84
C GLU A 394 9.09 -9.02 29.55
N GLY A 395 9.23 -9.30 28.25
CA GLY A 395 9.99 -10.41 27.71
C GLY A 395 11.38 -9.98 27.30
N HIS A 396 12.38 -10.82 27.57
CA HIS A 396 13.78 -10.55 27.23
C HIS A 396 14.32 -11.69 26.35
N SER A 397 15.04 -11.34 25.28
CA SER A 397 15.79 -12.32 24.50
C SER A 397 17.10 -12.70 25.19
N ASP A 398 17.66 -13.84 24.79
CA ASP A 398 19.04 -14.15 25.11
C ASP A 398 19.98 -13.09 24.49
N PRO A 399 21.08 -12.73 25.18
CA PRO A 399 22.03 -11.76 24.65
C PRO A 399 22.76 -12.32 23.42
N TYR A 400 22.62 -11.64 22.28
CA TYR A 400 23.29 -12.00 21.03
C TYR A 400 24.56 -11.16 20.85
N LYS A 401 25.71 -11.82 20.76
CA LYS A 401 27.01 -11.17 20.55
C LYS A 401 27.29 -11.02 19.07
N MET A 402 27.59 -9.80 18.63
CA MET A 402 27.98 -9.52 17.24
C MET A 402 28.96 -8.37 17.16
N LEU A 403 29.59 -8.19 16.00
CA LEU A 403 30.28 -6.94 15.68
C LEU A 403 29.23 -5.95 15.18
N LEU A 404 29.27 -4.71 15.69
CA LEU A 404 28.43 -3.62 15.19
C LEU A 404 29.03 -3.09 13.88
N ASP A 405 28.92 -3.90 12.83
CA ASP A 405 29.46 -3.58 11.53
C ASP A 405 28.91 -2.24 11.02
N ALA A 406 29.81 -1.39 10.55
CA ALA A 406 29.51 -0.05 10.08
C ALA A 406 29.96 0.13 8.63
N ARG A 407 29.62 1.28 8.04
CA ARG A 407 30.12 1.68 6.73
C ARG A 407 31.64 1.47 6.64
N ARG A 408 32.06 0.74 5.61
CA ARG A 408 33.47 0.50 5.29
C ARG A 408 34.02 1.66 4.46
N PHE A 409 35.26 2.02 4.73
CA PHE A 409 36.02 3.02 3.97
C PHE A 409 37.13 2.27 3.25
N PHE A 410 37.25 2.51 1.95
CA PHE A 410 38.29 1.88 1.13
C PHE A 410 39.50 2.79 0.99
N ASP A 411 39.30 4.12 1.01
CA ASP A 411 40.42 5.04 0.98
C ASP A 411 41.26 4.92 2.27
N PRO A 412 42.59 4.69 2.18
CA PRO A 412 43.44 4.53 3.37
C PRO A 412 43.49 5.79 4.26
N VAL A 413 43.38 6.98 3.67
CA VAL A 413 43.34 8.25 4.41
C VAL A 413 41.99 8.41 5.10
N ALA A 414 40.88 8.12 4.41
CA ALA A 414 39.54 8.13 5.01
C ALA A 414 39.46 7.13 6.17
N THR A 415 39.97 5.91 5.99
CA THR A 415 40.08 4.89 7.03
C THR A 415 40.85 5.41 8.25
N ALA A 416 42.01 6.02 8.04
CA ALA A 416 42.80 6.60 9.13
C ALA A 416 42.05 7.73 9.86
N LEU A 417 41.31 8.59 9.14
CA LEU A 417 40.47 9.62 9.74
C LEU A 417 39.37 9.03 10.63
N ILE A 418 38.74 7.94 10.19
CA ILE A 418 37.70 7.24 10.95
C ILE A 418 38.27 6.54 12.18
N GLU A 419 39.47 5.96 12.10
CA GLU A 419 40.15 5.44 13.30
C GLU A 419 40.45 6.55 14.31
N MET A 420 40.92 7.71 13.85
CA MET A 420 41.15 8.87 14.71
C MET A 420 39.85 9.41 15.32
N ARG A 421 38.75 9.39 14.57
CA ARG A 421 37.41 9.70 15.05
C ARG A 421 36.99 8.72 16.14
N ARG A 422 37.14 7.41 15.91
CA ARG A 422 36.86 6.34 16.89
C ARG A 422 37.65 6.56 18.18
N ASP A 423 38.94 6.85 18.07
CA ASP A 423 39.80 7.05 19.24
C ASP A 423 39.38 8.27 20.07
N LEU A 424 38.97 9.38 19.43
CA LEU A 424 38.39 10.54 20.11
C LEU A 424 37.06 10.24 20.78
N LEU A 425 36.18 9.46 20.13
CA LEU A 425 34.89 9.07 20.68
C LEU A 425 35.01 8.06 21.83
N TRP A 426 36.05 7.22 21.79
CA TRP A 426 36.38 6.27 22.84
C TRP A 426 36.76 7.01 24.13
N ASN A 427 37.72 7.92 24.03
CA ASN A 427 38.14 8.76 25.14
C ASN A 427 38.76 10.07 24.61
N ARG A 428 38.27 11.22 25.08
CA ARG A 428 38.75 12.53 24.59
C ARG A 428 40.23 12.80 24.91
N ASP A 429 40.80 12.09 25.87
CA ASP A 429 42.20 12.19 26.24
C ASP A 429 43.13 11.59 25.16
N ASN A 430 42.57 10.94 24.12
CA ASN A 430 43.30 10.56 22.91
C ASN A 430 43.63 11.73 21.97
N ALA A 431 43.08 12.94 22.19
CA ALA A 431 43.25 14.10 21.31
C ALA A 431 44.73 14.42 20.94
N PRO A 432 45.72 14.37 21.88
CA PRO A 432 47.12 14.60 21.53
C PRO A 432 47.68 13.56 20.56
N ARG A 433 47.31 12.28 20.73
CA ARG A 433 47.72 11.19 19.84
C ARG A 433 47.09 11.37 18.46
N VAL A 434 45.79 11.69 18.40
CA VAL A 434 45.10 11.96 17.15
C VAL A 434 45.74 13.12 16.40
N ALA A 435 46.03 14.24 17.07
CA ALA A 435 46.73 15.36 16.46
C ALA A 435 48.14 14.97 15.93
N GLN A 436 48.85 14.08 16.64
CA GLN A 436 50.15 13.59 16.20
C GLN A 436 50.05 12.71 14.95
N VAL A 437 49.07 11.80 14.89
CA VAL A 437 48.84 10.94 13.71
C VAL A 437 48.40 11.79 12.51
N MET A 438 47.46 12.72 12.68
CA MET A 438 47.08 13.66 11.61
C MET A 438 48.27 14.48 11.11
N ARG A 439 49.18 14.89 12.01
CA ARG A 439 50.39 15.62 11.62
C ARG A 439 51.33 14.75 10.79
N ALA A 440 51.42 13.45 11.08
CA ALA A 440 52.22 12.52 10.28
C ALA A 440 51.63 12.34 8.87
N ILE A 441 50.31 12.13 8.76
CA ILE A 441 49.60 12.00 7.47
C ILE A 441 49.77 13.25 6.61
N THR A 442 49.74 14.44 7.23
CA THR A 442 49.81 15.73 6.51
C THR A 442 51.24 16.26 6.28
N TRP A 443 52.28 15.62 6.80
CA TRP A 443 53.66 16.12 6.72
C TRP A 443 54.24 16.13 5.29
N GLN A 444 53.88 15.15 4.47
CA GLN A 444 54.22 15.06 3.04
C GLN A 444 53.02 14.59 2.20
N GLY A 445 51.81 15.06 2.55
CA GLY A 445 50.56 14.58 1.95
C GLY A 445 50.30 14.97 0.49
N GLN A 446 51.29 15.43 -0.27
CA GLN A 446 51.13 15.66 -1.70
C GLN A 446 50.93 14.30 -2.39
N GLY A 447 49.75 14.10 -3.01
CA GLY A 447 49.36 12.84 -3.63
C GLY A 447 48.62 11.85 -2.72
N LEU A 448 48.42 12.16 -1.43
CA LEU A 448 47.52 11.39 -0.54
C LEU A 448 46.10 11.96 -0.49
N PHE A 449 45.93 13.21 -0.89
CA PHE A 449 44.64 13.88 -0.97
C PHE A 449 44.40 14.27 -2.42
N ASP A 450 43.24 13.90 -2.95
CA ASP A 450 42.88 14.18 -4.35
C ASP A 450 42.67 15.66 -4.64
N THR A 451 42.22 16.42 -3.64
CA THR A 451 41.94 17.86 -3.78
C THR A 451 42.68 18.69 -2.72
N GLU A 452 43.10 19.89 -3.10
CA GLU A 452 43.72 20.83 -2.15
C GLU A 452 42.74 21.22 -1.02
N THR A 453 41.43 21.21 -1.29
CA THR A 453 40.38 21.50 -0.31
C THR A 453 40.35 20.47 0.82
N THR A 454 40.34 19.17 0.52
CA THR A 454 40.33 18.09 1.52
C THR A 454 41.61 18.09 2.35
N TYR A 455 42.77 18.32 1.71
CA TYR A 455 44.04 18.52 2.40
C TYR A 455 44.01 19.71 3.38
N LEU A 456 43.51 20.88 2.94
CA LEU A 456 43.41 22.07 3.78
C LEU A 456 42.44 21.84 4.95
N ARG A 457 41.30 21.18 4.72
CA ARG A 457 40.35 20.80 5.78
C ARG A 457 41.01 19.89 6.83
N ALA A 458 41.71 18.85 6.39
CA ALA A 458 42.47 17.96 7.29
C ALA A 458 43.47 18.74 8.16
N ARG A 459 44.18 19.70 7.56
CA ARG A 459 45.17 20.53 8.25
C ARG A 459 44.54 21.50 9.26
N VAL A 460 43.36 22.05 8.95
CA VAL A 460 42.58 22.89 9.87
C VAL A 460 42.12 22.07 11.06
N LEU A 461 41.57 20.87 10.85
CA LEU A 461 41.15 19.96 11.93
C LEU A 461 42.33 19.56 12.81
N MET A 462 43.45 19.16 12.22
CA MET A 462 44.67 18.83 12.96
C MET A 462 45.16 19.97 13.86
N ARG A 463 45.20 21.20 13.33
CA ARG A 463 45.59 22.39 14.12
C ARG A 463 44.60 22.66 15.25
N ARG A 464 43.31 22.50 14.99
CA ARG A 464 42.25 22.72 15.99
C ARG A 464 42.33 21.70 17.13
N ILE A 465 42.44 20.41 16.80
CA ILE A 465 42.60 19.33 17.79
C ILE A 465 43.86 19.59 18.63
N GLY A 466 44.99 19.87 17.97
CA GLY A 466 46.26 20.18 18.64
C GLY A 466 46.14 21.35 19.60
N ALA A 467 45.63 22.49 19.13
CA ALA A 467 45.49 23.71 19.93
C ALA A 467 44.58 23.52 21.14
N ILE A 468 43.46 22.79 21.01
CA ILE A 468 42.59 22.53 22.16
C ILE A 468 43.30 21.60 23.15
N SER A 469 43.84 20.49 22.67
CA SER A 469 44.47 19.45 23.50
C SER A 469 45.71 19.90 24.26
N GLU A 470 46.38 20.97 23.81
CA GLU A 470 47.58 21.51 24.46
C GLU A 470 47.25 22.30 25.74
N PHE A 471 46.09 22.96 25.81
CA PHE A 471 45.76 23.89 26.90
C PHE A 471 44.59 23.44 27.77
N THR A 472 43.67 22.63 27.25
CA THR A 472 42.48 22.19 28.00
C THR A 472 42.00 20.81 27.56
N ARG A 473 41.25 20.15 28.44
CA ARG A 473 40.46 18.98 28.07
C ARG A 473 39.30 19.42 27.18
N MET A 474 39.00 18.64 26.14
CA MET A 474 37.89 18.93 25.22
C MET A 474 36.53 18.85 25.93
N THR A 475 35.63 19.76 25.59
CA THR A 475 34.22 19.68 25.99
C THR A 475 33.46 18.69 25.12
N ASP A 476 32.28 18.24 25.56
CA ASP A 476 31.45 17.31 24.79
C ASP A 476 31.06 17.89 23.42
N ASP A 477 30.69 19.17 23.39
CA ASP A 477 30.38 19.90 22.14
C ASP A 477 31.57 19.93 21.18
N GLN A 478 32.80 20.13 21.69
CA GLN A 478 34.00 20.15 20.87
C GLN A 478 34.34 18.77 20.31
N VAL A 479 34.17 17.71 21.11
CA VAL A 479 34.33 16.33 20.64
C VAL A 479 33.31 16.03 19.56
N ALA A 480 32.03 16.37 19.77
CA ALA A 480 30.98 16.17 18.78
C ALA A 480 31.27 16.90 17.47
N GLU A 481 31.62 18.19 17.53
CA GLU A 481 31.92 18.99 16.33
C GLU A 481 33.13 18.45 15.55
N ILE A 482 34.21 18.10 16.25
CA ILE A 482 35.44 17.58 15.61
C ILE A 482 35.21 16.19 15.03
N THR A 483 34.53 15.31 15.76
CA THR A 483 34.26 13.94 15.29
C THR A 483 33.27 13.93 14.12
N GLN A 484 32.33 14.88 14.08
CA GLN A 484 31.49 15.11 12.91
C GLN A 484 32.32 15.62 11.73
N ALA A 485 33.19 16.61 11.94
CA ALA A 485 34.01 17.13 10.85
C ALA A 485 35.03 16.11 10.32
N LEU A 486 35.53 15.20 11.15
CA LEU A 486 36.36 14.07 10.72
C LEU A 486 35.55 13.07 9.87
N TRP A 487 34.30 12.81 10.24
CA TRP A 487 33.38 11.97 9.47
C TRP A 487 33.07 12.59 8.11
N ASP A 488 32.67 13.85 8.09
CA ASP A 488 32.33 14.56 6.85
C ASP A 488 33.54 14.64 5.90
N LEU A 489 34.74 14.86 6.44
CA LEU A 489 35.97 14.84 5.65
C LEU A 489 36.31 13.44 5.12
N ALA A 490 36.10 12.39 5.92
CA ALA A 490 36.31 11.02 5.47
C ALA A 490 35.33 10.66 4.34
N ILE A 491 34.06 11.06 4.45
CA ILE A 491 33.08 10.91 3.37
C ILE A 491 33.50 11.71 2.13
N GLU A 492 33.94 12.96 2.28
CA GLU A 492 34.36 13.79 1.15
C GLU A 492 35.59 13.20 0.42
N ILE A 493 36.51 12.58 1.17
CA ILE A 493 37.66 11.88 0.59
C ILE A 493 37.19 10.58 -0.09
N GLU A 494 36.37 9.77 0.59
CA GLU A 494 35.86 8.50 0.08
C GLU A 494 35.00 8.72 -1.17
N ASP A 495 33.97 9.56 -1.12
CA ASP A 495 32.95 9.73 -2.16
C ASP A 495 33.27 10.84 -3.17
N GLY A 496 34.42 11.53 -3.00
CA GLY A 496 34.79 12.78 -3.68
C GLY A 496 34.29 13.03 -5.11
N ASP A 497 33.97 14.29 -5.39
CA ASP A 497 33.49 14.77 -6.69
C ASP A 497 34.66 14.81 -7.69
N LEU A 498 34.94 13.67 -8.32
CA LEU A 498 35.94 13.59 -9.38
C LEU A 498 35.31 14.13 -10.66
N ASP A 499 35.64 15.37 -11.03
CA ASP A 499 35.19 16.03 -12.26
C ASP A 499 35.60 15.26 -13.54
N ASP A 500 36.62 14.39 -13.44
CA ASP A 500 37.15 13.61 -14.56
C ASP A 500 36.67 12.16 -14.52
N ALA A 501 36.02 11.69 -15.60
CA ALA A 501 35.49 10.33 -15.67
C ALA A 501 36.59 9.26 -15.63
N LYS A 502 37.82 9.58 -16.09
CA LYS A 502 38.96 8.66 -16.00
C LYS A 502 39.32 8.37 -14.54
N ALA A 503 39.43 9.43 -13.74
CA ALA A 503 39.75 9.30 -12.33
C ALA A 503 38.67 8.50 -11.57
N ARG A 504 37.38 8.66 -11.92
CA ARG A 504 36.29 7.84 -11.34
C ARG A 504 36.44 6.36 -11.66
N MET A 505 36.79 6.02 -12.91
CA MET A 505 37.01 4.64 -13.33
C MET A 505 38.22 4.02 -12.63
N ASP A 506 39.36 4.71 -12.61
CA ASP A 506 40.57 4.25 -11.93
C ASP A 506 40.29 3.99 -10.43
N ARG A 507 39.54 4.88 -9.78
CA ARG A 507 39.12 4.73 -8.38
C ARG A 507 38.17 3.54 -8.16
N ALA A 508 37.15 3.36 -9.00
CA ALA A 508 36.24 2.23 -8.90
C ALA A 508 36.98 0.90 -9.04
N GLN A 509 38.00 0.86 -9.92
CA GLN A 509 38.88 -0.29 -10.09
C GLN A 509 39.72 -0.55 -8.84
N GLU A 510 40.34 0.48 -8.27
CA GLU A 510 41.14 0.37 -7.05
C GLU A 510 40.30 -0.16 -5.88
N ARG A 511 39.11 0.40 -5.64
CA ARG A 511 38.19 -0.05 -4.58
C ARG A 511 37.78 -1.51 -4.76
N LEU A 512 37.41 -1.91 -5.98
CA LEU A 512 37.09 -3.30 -6.28
C LEU A 512 38.29 -4.22 -6.00
N SER A 513 39.49 -3.81 -6.42
CA SER A 513 40.71 -4.59 -6.20
C SER A 513 41.03 -4.75 -4.71
N GLU A 514 40.80 -3.71 -3.92
CA GLU A 514 41.01 -3.70 -2.48
C GLU A 514 39.96 -4.53 -1.74
N ALA A 515 38.69 -4.42 -2.13
CA ALA A 515 37.60 -5.24 -1.63
C ALA A 515 37.87 -6.74 -1.85
N MET A 516 38.38 -7.11 -3.04
CA MET A 516 38.78 -8.50 -3.31
C MET A 516 39.96 -8.95 -2.46
N ARG A 517 40.98 -8.10 -2.25
CA ARG A 517 42.13 -8.42 -1.39
C ARG A 517 41.73 -8.60 0.07
N ASN A 518 40.77 -7.81 0.53
CA ASN A 518 40.30 -7.80 1.92
C ASN A 518 39.20 -8.84 2.19
N GLY A 519 38.73 -9.57 1.16
CA GLY A 519 37.69 -10.59 1.30
C GLY A 519 36.30 -10.01 1.58
N ALA A 520 35.91 -9.00 0.82
CA ALA A 520 34.58 -8.39 0.85
C ALA A 520 33.45 -9.40 0.59
N SER A 521 32.23 -9.07 1.02
CA SER A 521 31.05 -9.91 0.77
C SER A 521 30.66 -9.93 -0.70
N ASP A 522 30.00 -11.00 -1.17
CA ASP A 522 29.58 -11.12 -2.57
C ASP A 522 28.68 -9.95 -3.02
N GLN A 523 27.82 -9.45 -2.12
CA GLN A 523 26.95 -8.30 -2.38
C GLN A 523 27.75 -7.00 -2.54
N GLU A 524 28.80 -6.82 -1.73
CA GLU A 524 29.70 -5.67 -1.79
C GLU A 524 30.50 -5.67 -3.10
N ILE A 525 31.01 -6.83 -3.51
CA ILE A 525 31.78 -6.96 -4.75
C ILE A 525 30.88 -6.76 -5.98
N ALA A 526 29.65 -7.29 -5.96
CA ALA A 526 28.68 -7.06 -7.04
C ALA A 526 28.38 -5.56 -7.23
N ARG A 527 28.28 -4.80 -6.12
CA ARG A 527 28.05 -3.34 -6.18
C ARG A 527 29.27 -2.60 -6.75
N LEU A 528 30.48 -2.91 -6.29
CA LEU A 528 31.71 -2.30 -6.80
C LEU A 528 31.95 -2.62 -8.28
N MET A 529 31.58 -3.82 -8.72
CA MET A 529 31.59 -4.19 -10.13
C MET A 529 30.64 -3.34 -10.96
N GLN A 530 29.45 -3.04 -10.43
CA GLN A 530 28.50 -2.15 -11.10
C GLN A 530 29.04 -0.71 -11.15
N GLU A 531 29.62 -0.21 -10.06
CA GLU A 531 30.26 1.12 -10.03
C GLU A 531 31.40 1.22 -11.06
N LEU A 532 32.22 0.18 -11.19
CA LEU A 532 33.26 0.13 -12.22
C LEU A 532 32.67 0.13 -13.64
N ARG A 533 31.58 -0.59 -13.87
CA ARG A 533 30.87 -0.61 -15.17
C ARG A 533 30.37 0.79 -15.53
N ASP A 534 29.67 1.43 -14.60
CA ASP A 534 29.10 2.77 -14.79
C ASP A 534 30.21 3.81 -15.04
N ALA A 535 31.29 3.77 -14.26
CA ALA A 535 32.43 4.68 -14.42
C ALA A 535 33.17 4.46 -15.75
N THR A 536 33.28 3.22 -16.21
CA THR A 536 33.89 2.88 -17.51
C THR A 536 33.04 3.41 -18.67
N GLU A 537 31.72 3.27 -18.60
CA GLU A 537 30.79 3.83 -19.59
C GLU A 537 30.87 5.35 -19.68
N ASP A 538 30.94 6.03 -18.53
CA ASP A 538 31.13 7.47 -18.43
C ASP A 538 32.46 7.92 -19.07
N TYR A 539 33.55 7.21 -18.80
CA TYR A 539 34.84 7.48 -19.40
C TYR A 539 34.81 7.33 -20.93
N MET A 540 34.19 6.26 -21.44
CA MET A 540 34.02 6.05 -22.89
C MET A 540 33.19 7.15 -23.53
N ARG A 541 32.13 7.61 -22.86
CA ARG A 541 31.29 8.73 -23.31
C ARG A 541 32.07 10.04 -23.38
N GLN A 542 32.97 10.29 -22.43
CA GLN A 542 33.87 11.44 -22.44
C GLN A 542 34.88 11.33 -23.59
N LEU A 543 35.47 10.15 -23.82
CA LEU A 543 36.40 9.89 -24.91
C LEU A 543 35.74 10.09 -26.28
N SER A 544 34.50 9.60 -26.47
CA SER A 544 33.76 9.77 -27.72
C SER A 544 33.43 11.22 -28.01
N GLN A 545 33.11 12.01 -26.96
CA GLN A 545 32.87 13.44 -27.10
C GLN A 545 34.14 14.21 -27.48
N GLN A 546 35.30 13.81 -26.95
CA GLN A 546 36.60 14.38 -27.34
C GLN A 546 36.93 14.04 -28.79
N ALA A 547 36.79 12.78 -29.19
CA ALA A 547 37.02 12.34 -30.57
C ALA A 547 36.10 13.05 -31.56
N ALA A 548 34.82 13.27 -31.21
CA ALA A 548 33.88 14.02 -32.05
C ALA A 548 34.29 15.49 -32.21
N ARG A 549 34.77 16.14 -31.13
CA ARG A 549 35.29 17.52 -31.20
C ARG A 549 36.57 17.62 -32.03
N ASP A 550 37.47 16.65 -31.91
CA ASP A 550 38.70 16.59 -32.71
C ASP A 550 38.40 16.35 -34.20
N SER A 551 37.36 15.56 -34.51
CA SER A 551 36.86 15.37 -35.87
C SER A 551 36.22 16.64 -36.45
N GLU A 552 35.56 17.47 -35.63
CA GLU A 552 35.06 18.80 -36.05
C GLU A 552 36.19 19.81 -36.29
N ALA A 553 37.29 19.69 -35.55
CA ALA A 553 38.44 20.57 -35.68
C ALA A 553 39.30 20.30 -36.93
N ASN A 554 39.21 19.10 -37.54
CA ASN A 554 40.05 18.70 -38.66
C ASN A 554 39.27 17.96 -39.78
N PRO A 555 38.55 18.69 -40.66
CA PRO A 555 37.59 18.12 -41.61
C PRO A 555 38.18 17.39 -42.85
N ASP A 556 39.50 17.36 -43.03
CA ASP A 556 40.17 16.84 -44.25
C ASP A 556 40.67 15.38 -44.16
N GLN A 557 40.35 14.61 -43.10
CA GLN A 557 40.70 13.19 -42.98
C GLN A 557 39.47 12.26 -43.16
N PRO A 558 39.53 11.22 -44.02
CA PRO A 558 38.47 10.21 -44.11
C PRO A 558 38.44 9.37 -42.82
N ASN A 559 37.45 9.61 -41.97
CA ASN A 559 37.36 9.09 -40.60
C ASN A 559 36.72 7.70 -40.47
N MET A 560 36.52 6.96 -41.58
CA MET A 560 35.78 5.68 -41.58
C MET A 560 36.49 4.51 -40.87
N SER A 561 37.76 4.67 -40.49
CA SER A 561 38.54 3.64 -39.76
C SER A 561 38.51 3.81 -38.24
N MET A 562 38.16 5.00 -37.73
CA MET A 562 38.17 5.29 -36.28
C MET A 562 36.87 4.85 -35.61
N ASP A 563 35.73 5.01 -36.28
CA ASP A 563 34.41 4.59 -35.77
C ASP A 563 34.30 3.08 -35.59
N ASN A 564 34.90 2.29 -36.50
CA ASN A 564 34.93 0.82 -36.37
C ASN A 564 35.88 0.33 -35.28
N ALA A 565 37.02 1.02 -35.09
CA ALA A 565 37.97 0.70 -34.01
C ALA A 565 37.38 1.00 -32.62
N MET A 566 36.61 2.09 -32.48
CA MET A 566 35.93 2.42 -31.22
C MET A 566 34.72 1.53 -30.91
N GLN A 567 34.01 1.00 -31.92
CA GLN A 567 32.90 0.05 -31.72
C GLN A 567 33.38 -1.35 -31.33
N MET A 568 34.50 -1.84 -31.90
CA MET A 568 35.08 -3.15 -31.55
C MET A 568 35.55 -3.17 -30.08
N ASN A 569 36.22 -2.10 -29.62
CA ASN A 569 36.76 -2.00 -28.26
C ASN A 569 35.68 -1.99 -27.15
N GLN A 570 34.45 -1.50 -27.44
CA GLN A 570 33.35 -1.54 -26.47
C GLN A 570 32.91 -2.97 -26.15
N GLY A 571 32.85 -3.85 -27.17
CA GLY A 571 32.48 -5.26 -26.97
C GLY A 571 33.52 -6.06 -26.20
N ASP A 572 34.80 -5.77 -26.38
CA ASP A 572 35.90 -6.43 -25.65
C ASP A 572 35.93 -6.06 -24.17
N LEU A 573 35.67 -4.80 -23.83
CA LEU A 573 35.56 -4.32 -22.44
C LEU A 573 34.39 -5.00 -21.71
N GLN A 574 33.22 -5.08 -22.35
CA GLN A 574 32.04 -5.75 -21.77
C GLN A 574 32.34 -7.23 -21.46
N ARG A 575 32.97 -7.95 -22.40
CA ARG A 575 33.36 -9.35 -22.22
C ARG A 575 34.35 -9.56 -21.08
N MET A 576 35.31 -8.65 -20.89
CA MET A 576 36.23 -8.72 -19.75
C MET A 576 35.50 -8.50 -18.41
N MET A 577 34.58 -7.54 -18.34
CA MET A 577 33.77 -7.31 -17.13
C MET A 577 32.90 -8.51 -16.78
N ASP A 578 32.27 -9.14 -17.78
CA ASP A 578 31.47 -10.35 -17.59
C ASP A 578 32.36 -11.53 -17.17
N ARG A 579 33.59 -11.63 -17.71
CA ARG A 579 34.57 -12.63 -17.31
C ARG A 579 35.02 -12.45 -15.87
N ILE A 580 35.24 -11.21 -15.43
CA ILE A 580 35.56 -10.90 -14.03
C ILE A 580 34.39 -11.36 -13.14
N GLN A 581 33.15 -11.03 -13.50
CA GLN A 581 31.96 -11.47 -12.76
C GLN A 581 31.85 -13.01 -12.68
N GLU A 582 32.08 -13.72 -13.79
CA GLU A 582 32.05 -15.19 -13.82
C GLU A 582 33.13 -15.80 -12.90
N LEU A 583 34.34 -15.25 -12.92
CA LEU A 583 35.42 -15.69 -12.04
C LEU A 583 35.08 -15.45 -10.57
N MET A 584 34.40 -14.35 -10.26
CA MET A 584 33.90 -14.02 -8.93
C MET A 584 32.84 -15.01 -8.44
N GLU A 585 31.82 -15.30 -9.25
CA GLU A 585 30.77 -16.28 -8.94
C GLU A 585 31.33 -17.70 -8.74
N GLN A 586 32.44 -18.02 -9.41
CA GLN A 586 33.19 -19.28 -9.25
C GLN A 586 34.15 -19.29 -8.05
N GLY A 587 34.26 -18.18 -7.30
CA GLY A 587 35.19 -18.03 -6.17
C GLY A 587 36.66 -17.92 -6.55
N ARG A 588 36.99 -17.60 -7.81
CA ARG A 588 38.35 -17.53 -8.38
C ARG A 588 38.95 -16.13 -8.29
N MET A 589 39.04 -15.59 -7.07
CA MET A 589 39.48 -14.20 -6.79
C MET A 589 40.83 -13.83 -7.41
N ALA A 590 41.81 -14.75 -7.37
CA ALA A 590 43.15 -14.49 -7.90
C ALA A 590 43.15 -14.27 -9.43
N GLU A 591 42.28 -14.96 -10.15
CA GLU A 591 42.15 -14.82 -11.60
C GLU A 591 41.32 -13.58 -11.97
N ALA A 592 40.30 -13.26 -11.16
CA ALA A 592 39.55 -12.02 -11.30
C ALA A 592 40.48 -10.80 -11.14
N GLN A 593 41.43 -10.85 -10.20
CA GLN A 593 42.42 -9.79 -10.03
C GLN A 593 43.36 -9.67 -11.23
N GLN A 594 43.79 -10.79 -11.84
CA GLN A 594 44.59 -10.77 -13.07
C GLN A 594 43.82 -10.15 -14.24
N ALA A 595 42.53 -10.49 -14.39
CA ALA A 595 41.68 -9.92 -15.42
C ALA A 595 41.47 -8.41 -15.24
N LEU A 596 41.37 -7.90 -14.01
CA LEU A 596 41.36 -6.45 -13.75
C LEU A 596 42.69 -5.77 -14.15
N GLU A 597 43.83 -6.41 -13.93
CA GLU A 597 45.13 -5.88 -14.38
C GLU A 597 45.25 -5.86 -15.92
N GLU A 598 44.68 -6.87 -16.60
CA GLU A 598 44.60 -6.89 -18.05
C GLU A 598 43.71 -5.76 -18.60
N LEU A 599 42.58 -5.52 -17.94
CA LEU A 599 41.69 -4.38 -18.23
C LEU A 599 42.44 -3.06 -18.12
N GLN A 600 43.22 -2.86 -17.06
CA GLN A 600 44.04 -1.65 -16.87
C GLN A 600 45.03 -1.42 -18.01
N ARG A 601 45.75 -2.47 -18.41
CA ARG A 601 46.75 -2.39 -19.51
C ARG A 601 46.10 -2.06 -20.84
N LEU A 602 44.90 -2.61 -21.10
CA LEU A 602 44.17 -2.31 -22.32
C LEU A 602 43.77 -0.83 -22.38
N MET A 603 43.28 -0.27 -21.27
CA MET A 603 42.92 1.14 -21.16
C MET A 603 44.14 2.07 -21.32
N GLU A 604 45.28 1.72 -20.71
CA GLU A 604 46.53 2.48 -20.84
C GLU A 604 47.05 2.50 -22.29
N ASN A 605 46.93 1.38 -23.01
CA ASN A 605 47.36 1.26 -24.40
C ASN A 605 46.46 2.00 -25.40
N MET A 606 45.15 2.11 -25.13
CA MET A 606 44.24 2.86 -26.01
C MET A 606 44.58 4.36 -26.09
N GLN A 607 45.10 4.94 -25.01
CA GLN A 607 45.51 6.35 -24.96
C GLN A 607 46.71 6.65 -25.87
N VAL A 608 47.51 5.65 -26.26
CA VAL A 608 48.81 5.83 -26.93
C VAL A 608 48.73 5.68 -28.46
N THR A 609 47.60 5.20 -29.01
CA THR A 609 47.49 4.87 -30.46
C THR A 609 47.13 6.07 -31.36
N GLN A 610 46.99 7.29 -30.82
CA GLN A 610 46.87 8.53 -31.61
C GLN A 610 48.25 9.05 -32.05
N GLY A 611 48.89 8.35 -32.99
CA GLY A 611 50.13 8.84 -33.58
C GLY A 611 50.69 7.90 -34.63
N GLN A 612 50.56 8.29 -35.90
CA GLN A 612 51.28 7.77 -37.07
C GLN A 612 50.62 6.58 -37.80
N GLY A 613 49.78 6.88 -38.80
CA GLY A 613 49.24 5.91 -39.76
C GLY A 613 50.18 5.67 -40.94
N GLY A 614 50.31 4.40 -41.36
CA GLY A 614 51.04 3.97 -42.56
C GLY A 614 50.15 3.09 -43.46
N GLU A 615 50.11 3.42 -44.75
CA GLU A 615 49.37 2.72 -45.81
C GLU A 615 49.98 1.34 -46.13
N GLY A 616 49.15 0.28 -46.12
CA GLY A 616 49.50 -1.07 -46.59
C GLY A 616 48.47 -1.59 -47.60
N GLN A 617 48.95 -1.99 -48.77
CA GLN A 617 48.14 -2.43 -49.92
C GLN A 617 47.73 -3.92 -49.79
N GLN A 618 46.43 -4.22 -49.83
CA GLN A 618 45.87 -5.58 -49.67
C GLN A 618 46.22 -6.54 -50.82
N SER A 619 46.43 -7.83 -50.51
CA SER A 619 46.82 -8.89 -51.46
C SER A 619 45.60 -9.58 -52.11
N PRO A 620 45.66 -10.00 -53.39
CA PRO A 620 44.55 -10.65 -54.12
C PRO A 620 43.97 -11.91 -53.45
N GLY A 621 44.73 -12.62 -52.60
CA GLY A 621 44.24 -13.78 -51.84
C GLY A 621 43.28 -13.41 -50.71
N GLN A 622 43.45 -12.22 -50.09
CA GLN A 622 42.56 -11.73 -49.04
C GLN A 622 41.20 -11.32 -49.61
N GLN A 623 41.18 -10.76 -50.82
CA GLN A 623 39.95 -10.40 -51.53
C GLN A 623 39.09 -11.62 -51.89
N ALA A 624 39.72 -12.75 -52.25
CA ALA A 624 39.00 -13.99 -52.55
C ALA A 624 38.37 -14.62 -51.28
N MET A 625 39.07 -14.56 -50.14
CA MET A 625 38.55 -15.04 -48.85
C MET A 625 37.42 -14.16 -48.32
N GLU A 626 37.50 -12.84 -48.50
CA GLU A 626 36.44 -11.90 -48.12
C GLU A 626 35.15 -12.16 -48.92
N GLY A 627 35.25 -12.37 -50.24
CA GLY A 627 34.09 -12.70 -51.08
C GLY A 627 33.43 -14.04 -50.76
N LEU A 628 34.22 -15.06 -50.39
CA LEU A 628 33.69 -16.37 -49.95
C LEU A 628 33.06 -16.29 -48.55
N ALA A 629 33.60 -15.46 -47.66
CA ALA A 629 33.04 -15.21 -46.34
C ALA A 629 31.71 -14.43 -46.42
N GLU A 630 31.60 -13.47 -47.34
CA GLU A 630 30.36 -12.76 -47.66
C GLU A 630 29.31 -13.74 -48.21
N THR A 631 29.67 -14.57 -49.20
CA THR A 631 28.79 -15.61 -49.74
C THR A 631 28.30 -16.60 -48.68
N LEU A 632 29.15 -16.99 -47.72
CA LEU A 632 28.76 -17.86 -46.61
C LEU A 632 27.76 -17.16 -45.66
N ARG A 633 27.98 -15.88 -45.37
CA ARG A 633 27.09 -15.08 -44.50
C ARG A 633 25.71 -14.91 -45.13
N ASP A 634 25.66 -14.60 -46.42
CA ASP A 634 24.40 -14.45 -47.15
C ASP A 634 23.66 -15.78 -47.29
N GLN A 635 24.38 -16.90 -47.46
CA GLN A 635 23.78 -18.24 -47.42
C GLN A 635 23.13 -18.49 -46.05
N GLN A 636 23.83 -18.18 -44.94
CA GLN A 636 23.29 -18.38 -43.60
C GLN A 636 22.00 -17.57 -43.37
N GLY A 637 21.98 -16.30 -43.81
CA GLY A 637 20.79 -15.45 -43.72
C GLY A 637 19.60 -16.03 -44.50
N LEU A 638 19.85 -16.56 -45.70
CA LEU A 638 18.80 -17.17 -46.53
C LEU A 638 18.26 -18.48 -45.93
N SER A 639 19.13 -19.30 -45.32
CA SER A 639 18.73 -20.51 -44.59
C SER A 639 17.89 -20.20 -43.34
N ASP A 640 18.23 -19.14 -42.61
CA ASP A 640 17.48 -18.72 -41.41
C ASP A 640 16.10 -18.17 -41.79
N GLU A 641 15.99 -17.46 -42.92
CA GLU A 641 14.72 -17.03 -43.50
C GLU A 641 13.85 -18.23 -43.93
N ALA A 642 14.43 -19.20 -44.64
CA ALA A 642 13.71 -20.43 -45.04
C ALA A 642 13.21 -21.24 -43.83
N PHE A 643 13.98 -21.28 -42.73
CA PHE A 643 13.58 -21.93 -41.48
C PHE A 643 12.47 -21.18 -40.74
N ARG A 644 12.49 -19.84 -40.77
CA ARG A 644 11.42 -19.01 -40.21
C ARG A 644 10.11 -19.18 -40.98
N GLU A 645 10.17 -19.18 -42.31
CA GLU A 645 9.03 -19.44 -43.20
C GLU A 645 8.43 -20.85 -42.93
N LEU A 646 9.28 -21.86 -42.74
CA LEU A 646 8.85 -23.21 -42.36
C LEU A 646 8.14 -23.23 -40.99
N GLN A 647 8.65 -22.50 -39.99
CA GLN A 647 7.99 -22.39 -38.69
C GLN A 647 6.63 -21.69 -38.78
N GLU A 648 6.53 -20.63 -39.57
CA GLU A 648 5.28 -19.90 -39.80
C GLU A 648 4.23 -20.78 -40.50
N GLN A 649 4.65 -21.63 -41.44
CA GLN A 649 3.79 -22.62 -42.10
C GLN A 649 3.24 -23.67 -41.13
N PHE A 650 4.04 -24.11 -40.14
CA PHE A 650 3.58 -25.03 -39.10
C PHE A 650 2.73 -24.37 -38.00
N ASN A 651 2.99 -23.10 -37.66
CA ASN A 651 2.22 -22.36 -36.65
C ASN A 651 0.87 -21.83 -37.16
N GLY A 652 0.68 -21.71 -38.47
CA GLY A 652 -0.56 -21.23 -39.09
C GLY A 652 -1.78 -22.17 -38.96
N GLN A 653 -1.60 -23.41 -38.48
CA GLN A 653 -2.66 -24.43 -38.46
C GLN A 653 -3.17 -24.82 -37.05
N GLN A 654 -2.68 -24.18 -35.98
CA GLN A 654 -3.19 -24.39 -34.60
C GLN A 654 -3.40 -23.05 -33.87
N GLY A 655 -4.64 -22.53 -33.90
CA GLY A 655 -4.96 -21.32 -33.13
C GLY A 655 -6.36 -20.73 -33.30
N GLN A 656 -7.39 -21.55 -33.50
CA GLN A 656 -8.79 -21.11 -33.41
C GLN A 656 -9.31 -21.43 -32.01
N GLY A 657 -9.29 -20.46 -31.09
CA GLY A 657 -9.68 -20.67 -29.70
C GLY A 657 -9.88 -19.37 -28.92
N GLN A 658 -11.14 -18.97 -28.81
CA GLN A 658 -11.70 -17.79 -28.13
C GLN A 658 -11.24 -17.53 -26.69
N GLN A 659 -11.06 -16.25 -26.32
CA GLN A 659 -11.55 -15.65 -25.07
C GLN A 659 -11.75 -14.11 -25.20
N PRO A 660 -12.62 -13.48 -24.38
CA PRO A 660 -13.47 -12.36 -24.80
C PRO A 660 -13.10 -10.98 -24.21
N GLN A 661 -13.24 -10.00 -25.10
CA GLN A 661 -13.60 -8.58 -24.98
C GLN A 661 -13.90 -7.96 -23.60
N GLY A 662 -13.06 -6.98 -23.22
CA GLY A 662 -13.37 -5.89 -22.29
C GLY A 662 -12.87 -4.56 -22.86
N GLN A 663 -13.78 -3.60 -23.06
CA GLN A 663 -13.58 -2.33 -23.78
C GLN A 663 -12.77 -1.30 -22.99
N GLY A 664 -11.83 -0.65 -23.69
CA GLY A 664 -11.23 0.64 -23.33
C GLY A 664 -10.80 1.37 -24.59
N GLN A 665 -11.58 2.38 -24.99
CA GLN A 665 -11.34 3.27 -26.13
C GLN A 665 -10.04 4.07 -25.95
N GLN A 666 -9.17 4.07 -26.97
CA GLN A 666 -8.28 5.21 -27.22
C GLN A 666 -8.24 5.55 -28.71
N GLN A 667 -8.68 6.78 -28.95
CA GLN A 667 -8.65 7.53 -30.19
C GLN A 667 -7.20 7.97 -30.47
N GLY A 668 -6.80 7.96 -31.73
CA GLY A 668 -5.43 8.26 -32.14
C GLY A 668 -5.00 9.73 -32.03
N GLN A 669 -3.70 9.91 -32.00
CA GLN A 669 -2.93 11.06 -32.49
C GLN A 669 -1.46 10.63 -32.47
N GLN A 670 -0.84 10.40 -33.63
CA GLN A 670 -0.14 11.43 -34.42
C GLN A 670 0.82 12.26 -33.57
N GLN A 671 2.09 11.84 -33.64
CA GLN A 671 3.23 12.55 -33.11
C GLN A 671 3.70 13.59 -34.14
N PRO A 672 3.79 14.89 -33.81
CA PRO A 672 4.38 15.91 -34.65
C PRO A 672 5.90 15.95 -34.51
N GLY A 673 6.61 16.14 -35.63
CA GLY A 673 8.02 16.54 -35.63
C GLY A 673 8.21 18.06 -35.66
N GLN A 674 9.36 18.52 -35.17
CA GLN A 674 10.05 19.77 -35.53
C GLN A 674 11.51 19.67 -35.03
N GLY A 675 12.55 20.01 -35.77
CA GLY A 675 12.60 20.74 -37.03
C GLY A 675 13.90 20.54 -37.80
N GLN A 676 13.94 21.20 -38.96
CA GLN A 676 15.03 21.20 -39.93
C GLN A 676 15.29 22.66 -40.35
N GLN A 677 16.55 22.98 -40.67
CA GLN A 677 16.95 24.13 -41.49
C GLN A 677 17.86 23.63 -42.64
N PRO A 678 18.06 24.38 -43.75
CA PRO A 678 17.54 23.95 -45.06
C PRO A 678 18.55 23.90 -46.24
N GLY A 679 18.29 22.99 -47.19
CA GLY A 679 18.45 23.22 -48.65
C GLY A 679 19.60 22.54 -49.40
N GLN A 680 19.30 21.63 -50.34
CA GLN A 680 19.59 21.75 -51.80
C GLN A 680 19.09 20.55 -52.62
N GLN A 681 18.79 20.81 -53.90
CA GLN A 681 18.14 19.97 -54.91
C GLN A 681 19.02 18.82 -55.47
N GLY A 682 18.38 17.78 -56.02
CA GLY A 682 19.05 16.73 -56.82
C GLY A 682 18.13 15.69 -57.47
N GLN A 683 17.45 16.09 -58.53
CA GLN A 683 16.64 15.42 -59.56
C GLN A 683 17.00 13.97 -60.03
N GLY A 684 15.97 13.15 -60.37
CA GLY A 684 16.12 11.94 -61.21
C GLY A 684 14.87 11.07 -61.46
N ASN A 685 14.11 11.40 -62.52
CA ASN A 685 13.21 10.59 -63.41
C ASN A 685 13.41 9.04 -63.43
N GLN A 686 12.51 8.08 -63.74
CA GLN A 686 11.18 7.95 -64.42
C GLN A 686 10.78 6.41 -64.43
N PRO A 687 9.78 5.86 -65.19
CA PRO A 687 8.37 5.59 -64.82
C PRO A 687 7.82 4.13 -65.01
N GLY A 688 6.55 3.92 -64.61
CA GLY A 688 5.56 3.00 -65.24
C GLY A 688 5.31 1.67 -64.52
N GLN A 689 4.12 1.05 -64.47
CA GLN A 689 2.83 1.25 -65.14
C GLN A 689 1.78 0.33 -64.44
N GLY A 690 0.53 0.77 -64.22
CA GLY A 690 -0.60 -0.13 -63.87
C GLY A 690 -1.07 -0.91 -65.12
N GLN A 691 -1.70 -2.10 -65.06
CA GLN A 691 -2.99 -2.49 -64.45
C GLN A 691 -3.40 -3.88 -65.06
N PRO A 692 -4.57 -4.53 -64.81
CA PRO A 692 -5.36 -4.90 -63.61
C PRO A 692 -5.41 -6.43 -63.36
N GLY A 693 -6.03 -6.86 -62.24
CA GLY A 693 -5.93 -8.23 -61.72
C GLY A 693 -6.94 -9.29 -62.21
N SER A 694 -6.71 -10.50 -61.70
CA SER A 694 -7.65 -11.63 -61.55
C SER A 694 -7.19 -12.43 -60.33
N GLY A 695 -8.09 -12.75 -59.41
CA GLY A 695 -7.75 -13.48 -58.19
C GLY A 695 -7.42 -14.94 -58.45
N ASP A 696 -6.32 -15.40 -57.86
CA ASP A 696 -6.24 -16.69 -57.20
C ASP A 696 -5.30 -16.53 -56.00
N GLN A 697 -5.77 -17.01 -54.86
CA GLN A 697 -5.17 -16.80 -53.55
C GLN A 697 -4.19 -17.95 -53.27
N THR A 698 -2.90 -17.73 -53.51
CA THR A 698 -1.80 -18.60 -53.03
C THR A 698 -0.68 -17.70 -52.51
N GLY A 699 -0.09 -18.04 -51.37
CA GLY A 699 0.64 -17.14 -50.48
C GLY A 699 1.94 -16.52 -51.01
N PRO A 700 2.50 -15.52 -50.29
CA PRO A 700 3.75 -14.86 -50.67
C PRO A 700 5.00 -15.75 -50.50
N ASP A 701 5.97 -15.54 -51.40
CA ASP A 701 7.43 -15.58 -51.19
C ASP A 701 8.30 -16.86 -51.23
N ALA A 702 7.81 -18.04 -51.63
CA ALA A 702 8.73 -19.13 -52.04
C ALA A 702 9.58 -18.78 -53.28
N GLY A 703 9.03 -17.97 -54.20
CA GLY A 703 9.71 -17.58 -55.44
C GLY A 703 10.86 -16.57 -55.26
N SER A 704 10.85 -15.77 -54.19
CA SER A 704 11.90 -14.77 -53.92
C SER A 704 13.12 -15.39 -53.26
N LEU A 705 12.94 -16.39 -52.39
CA LEU A 705 14.03 -17.18 -51.81
C LEU A 705 14.81 -17.95 -52.87
N ALA A 706 14.11 -18.62 -53.80
CA ALA A 706 14.75 -19.33 -54.91
C ALA A 706 15.58 -18.39 -55.81
N GLN A 707 15.12 -17.15 -56.01
CA GLN A 707 15.83 -16.16 -56.83
C GLN A 707 17.11 -15.66 -56.13
N ARG A 708 17.06 -15.39 -54.83
CA ARG A 708 18.25 -15.02 -54.04
C ARG A 708 19.27 -16.17 -53.98
N GLN A 709 18.81 -17.41 -53.84
CA GLN A 709 19.68 -18.59 -53.89
C GLN A 709 20.41 -18.72 -55.24
N GLN A 710 19.71 -18.41 -56.34
CA GLN A 710 20.30 -18.39 -57.68
C GLN A 710 21.39 -17.31 -57.84
N GLU A 711 21.20 -16.13 -57.23
CA GLU A 711 22.17 -15.04 -57.26
C GLU A 711 23.45 -15.41 -56.49
N LEU A 712 23.32 -16.01 -55.31
CA LEU A 712 24.46 -16.51 -54.53
C LEU A 712 25.24 -17.58 -55.27
N ARG A 713 24.56 -18.49 -55.95
CA ARG A 713 25.19 -19.51 -56.78
C ARG A 713 26.02 -18.90 -57.92
N ARG A 714 25.52 -17.85 -58.58
CA ARG A 714 26.25 -17.13 -59.64
C ARG A 714 27.45 -16.36 -59.08
N GLU A 715 27.34 -15.83 -57.86
CA GLU A 715 28.47 -15.20 -57.17
C GLU A 715 29.57 -16.21 -56.86
N LEU A 716 29.20 -17.37 -56.31
CA LEU A 716 30.12 -18.47 -56.07
C LEU A 716 30.81 -18.96 -57.36
N GLU A 717 30.08 -19.07 -58.47
CA GLU A 717 30.64 -19.46 -59.77
C GLU A 717 31.67 -18.43 -60.29
N ARG A 718 31.40 -17.12 -60.10
CA ARG A 718 32.34 -16.03 -60.42
C ARG A 718 33.60 -16.08 -59.55
N GLN A 719 33.43 -16.30 -58.25
CA GLN A 719 34.54 -16.40 -57.31
C GLN A 719 35.41 -17.62 -57.61
N ARG A 720 34.79 -18.77 -57.90
CA ARG A 720 35.47 -20.01 -58.31
C ARG A 720 36.38 -19.81 -59.54
N GLY A 721 35.94 -19.00 -60.50
CA GLY A 721 36.70 -18.65 -61.70
C GLY A 721 37.95 -17.80 -61.44
N ASN A 722 38.00 -17.09 -60.31
CA ASN A 722 39.07 -16.16 -59.95
C ASN A 722 40.03 -16.68 -58.86
N LEU A 723 39.93 -17.96 -58.46
CA LEU A 723 40.79 -18.52 -57.42
C LEU A 723 42.28 -18.55 -57.83
N PRO A 724 43.20 -18.00 -57.03
CA PRO A 724 44.64 -18.25 -57.16
C PRO A 724 45.00 -19.69 -56.74
N GLY A 725 46.14 -20.20 -57.20
CA GLY A 725 46.64 -21.53 -56.77
C GLY A 725 46.29 -22.71 -57.69
N ALA A 726 46.10 -22.46 -59.00
CA ALA A 726 45.67 -23.48 -59.94
C ALA A 726 46.58 -24.73 -60.06
N GLY A 727 47.82 -24.68 -59.54
CA GLY A 727 48.83 -25.74 -59.63
C GLY A 727 49.11 -26.56 -58.36
N SER A 728 48.53 -26.25 -57.19
CA SER A 728 48.76 -27.04 -55.95
C SER A 728 47.75 -28.18 -55.78
N ALA A 729 48.01 -29.12 -54.86
CA ALA A 729 47.05 -30.18 -54.53
C ALA A 729 45.88 -29.62 -53.71
N GLU A 730 46.20 -28.70 -52.81
CA GLU A 730 45.31 -28.00 -51.88
C GLU A 730 44.40 -27.02 -52.64
N GLY A 731 44.93 -26.30 -53.65
CA GLY A 731 44.12 -25.46 -54.53
C GLY A 731 43.22 -26.24 -55.50
N ARG A 732 43.48 -27.55 -55.71
CA ARG A 732 42.53 -28.45 -56.39
C ARG A 732 41.44 -28.93 -55.43
N ALA A 733 41.79 -29.30 -54.20
CA ALA A 733 40.83 -29.66 -53.16
C ALA A 733 39.86 -28.51 -52.85
N ALA A 734 40.37 -27.27 -52.72
CA ALA A 734 39.52 -26.09 -52.52
C ALA A 734 38.52 -25.88 -53.67
N ARG A 735 38.92 -26.12 -54.93
CA ARG A 735 38.01 -26.03 -56.07
C ARG A 735 36.96 -27.14 -56.08
N GLU A 736 37.34 -28.35 -55.71
CA GLU A 736 36.43 -29.49 -55.60
C GLU A 736 35.36 -29.22 -54.51
N SER A 737 35.74 -28.70 -53.34
CA SER A 737 34.78 -28.30 -52.30
C SER A 737 33.86 -27.16 -52.74
N LEU A 738 34.36 -26.19 -53.52
CA LEU A 738 33.51 -25.11 -54.07
C LEU A 738 32.60 -25.61 -55.20
N GLU A 739 32.97 -26.67 -55.92
CA GLU A 739 32.09 -27.38 -56.87
C GLU A 739 30.99 -28.16 -56.15
N ASP A 740 31.29 -28.75 -54.99
CA ASP A 740 30.29 -29.39 -54.13
C ASP A 740 29.30 -28.38 -53.56
N ALA A 741 29.79 -27.21 -53.14
CA ALA A 741 28.95 -26.10 -52.70
C ALA A 741 28.00 -25.63 -53.81
N ASP A 742 28.50 -25.46 -55.05
CA ASP A 742 27.69 -25.07 -56.21
C ASP A 742 26.61 -26.12 -56.55
N ARG A 743 26.94 -27.42 -56.47
CA ARG A 743 25.95 -28.50 -56.66
C ARG A 743 24.87 -28.50 -55.58
N ALA A 744 25.25 -28.32 -54.32
CA ALA A 744 24.31 -28.24 -53.20
C ALA A 744 23.42 -27.00 -53.29
N MET A 745 23.97 -25.84 -53.65
CA MET A 745 23.20 -24.60 -53.91
C MET A 745 22.22 -24.76 -55.07
N GLY A 746 22.57 -25.51 -56.12
CA GLY A 746 21.66 -25.86 -57.20
C GLY A 746 20.48 -26.72 -56.74
N GLY A 747 20.72 -27.69 -55.86
CA GLY A 747 19.66 -28.49 -55.24
C GLY A 747 18.76 -27.68 -54.31
N ALA A 748 19.33 -26.73 -53.56
CA ALA A 748 18.57 -25.79 -52.74
C ALA A 748 17.67 -24.88 -53.59
N GLU A 749 18.19 -24.35 -54.71
CA GLU A 749 17.43 -23.53 -55.65
C GLU A 749 16.21 -24.28 -56.21
N GLU A 750 16.38 -25.56 -56.57
CA GLU A 750 15.31 -26.42 -57.09
C GLU A 750 14.25 -26.73 -56.01
N ALA A 751 14.69 -27.11 -54.80
CA ALA A 751 13.79 -27.37 -53.68
C ALA A 751 12.98 -26.12 -53.27
N LEU A 752 13.61 -24.94 -53.27
CA LEU A 752 12.91 -23.66 -53.02
C LEU A 752 11.88 -23.33 -54.10
N ARG A 753 12.17 -23.63 -55.38
CA ARG A 753 11.19 -23.46 -56.48
C ARG A 753 10.00 -24.40 -56.36
N ASP A 754 10.25 -25.62 -55.91
CA ASP A 754 9.23 -26.66 -55.74
C ASP A 754 8.43 -26.49 -54.44
N GLY A 755 8.81 -25.52 -53.60
CA GLY A 755 8.16 -25.22 -52.32
C GLY A 755 8.52 -26.20 -51.20
N ASP A 756 9.54 -27.02 -51.38
CA ASP A 756 10.06 -27.95 -50.36
C ASP A 756 11.12 -27.24 -49.51
N LEU A 757 10.65 -26.46 -48.54
CA LEU A 757 11.51 -25.71 -47.62
C LEU A 757 12.39 -26.64 -46.76
N ALA A 758 11.94 -27.86 -46.46
CA ALA A 758 12.69 -28.80 -45.64
C ALA A 758 13.90 -29.37 -46.40
N GLU A 759 13.70 -29.82 -47.65
CA GLU A 759 14.80 -30.24 -48.52
C GLU A 759 15.72 -29.06 -48.87
N ALA A 760 15.17 -27.85 -49.07
CA ALA A 760 15.98 -26.66 -49.32
C ALA A 760 16.96 -26.36 -48.19
N ILE A 761 16.51 -26.40 -46.93
CA ILE A 761 17.36 -26.17 -45.75
C ILE A 761 18.46 -27.24 -45.64
N ASP A 762 18.13 -28.51 -45.93
CA ASP A 762 19.13 -29.58 -45.93
C ASP A 762 20.23 -29.33 -46.99
N ARG A 763 19.84 -28.97 -48.22
CA ARG A 763 20.77 -28.63 -49.31
C ARG A 763 21.61 -27.38 -49.01
N GLN A 764 21.02 -26.39 -48.35
CA GLN A 764 21.73 -25.19 -47.91
C GLN A 764 22.78 -25.49 -46.84
N SER A 765 22.48 -26.41 -45.91
CA SER A 765 23.44 -26.87 -44.91
C SER A 765 24.66 -27.55 -45.55
N GLN A 766 24.43 -28.40 -46.55
CA GLN A 766 25.48 -29.05 -47.34
C GLN A 766 26.33 -28.01 -48.10
N ALA A 767 25.70 -26.98 -48.67
CA ALA A 767 26.40 -25.89 -49.33
C ALA A 767 27.31 -25.10 -48.36
N MET A 768 26.83 -24.78 -47.16
CA MET A 768 27.64 -24.08 -46.14
C MET A 768 28.83 -24.91 -45.67
N GLU A 769 28.64 -26.22 -45.50
CA GLU A 769 29.72 -27.12 -45.11
C GLU A 769 30.81 -27.19 -46.19
N ALA A 770 30.41 -27.31 -47.45
CA ALA A 770 31.32 -27.32 -48.59
C ALA A 770 32.04 -25.96 -48.79
N LEU A 771 31.36 -24.83 -48.55
CA LEU A 771 31.99 -23.49 -48.54
C LEU A 771 33.03 -23.34 -47.43
N ARG A 772 32.70 -23.78 -46.20
CA ARG A 772 33.64 -23.78 -45.06
C ARG A 772 34.85 -24.65 -45.35
N GLU A 773 34.64 -25.82 -45.94
CA GLU A 773 35.73 -26.70 -46.36
C GLU A 773 36.60 -26.07 -47.45
N GLY A 774 35.99 -25.46 -48.46
CA GLY A 774 36.71 -24.72 -49.51
C GLY A 774 37.58 -23.59 -48.96
N MET A 775 37.09 -22.84 -47.98
CA MET A 775 37.87 -21.80 -47.29
C MET A 775 39.00 -22.36 -46.43
N ARG A 776 38.79 -23.49 -45.73
CA ARG A 776 39.85 -24.18 -44.97
C ARG A 776 40.98 -24.64 -45.89
N GLN A 777 40.64 -25.35 -46.96
CA GLN A 777 41.59 -25.85 -47.96
C GLN A 777 42.34 -24.70 -48.65
N MET A 778 41.66 -23.56 -48.88
CA MET A 778 42.29 -22.35 -49.43
C MET A 778 43.26 -21.70 -48.44
N GLY A 779 42.88 -21.60 -47.16
CA GLY A 779 43.75 -21.13 -46.09
C GLY A 779 45.01 -22.00 -45.98
N ASP A 780 44.85 -23.32 -46.05
CA ASP A 780 45.97 -24.26 -46.01
C ASP A 780 46.88 -24.12 -47.24
N ALA A 781 46.31 -23.93 -48.44
CA ALA A 781 47.07 -23.67 -49.66
C ALA A 781 47.90 -22.37 -49.58
N MET A 782 47.32 -21.30 -49.01
CA MET A 782 48.02 -20.03 -48.80
C MET A 782 49.10 -20.14 -47.73
N ALA A 783 48.81 -20.79 -46.61
CA ALA A 783 49.77 -21.01 -45.53
C ALA A 783 50.98 -21.85 -46.00
N GLN A 784 50.77 -22.84 -46.87
CA GLN A 784 51.86 -23.61 -47.47
C GLN A 784 52.68 -22.79 -48.48
N GLN A 785 52.04 -21.91 -49.26
CA GLN A 785 52.72 -21.01 -50.18
C GLN A 785 53.56 -19.96 -49.43
N GLU A 786 53.08 -19.50 -48.28
CA GLU A 786 53.78 -18.59 -47.38
C GLU A 786 54.95 -19.31 -46.66
N ASN A 787 54.76 -20.57 -46.25
CA ASN A 787 55.83 -21.41 -45.69
C ASN A 787 56.94 -21.76 -46.69
N GLN A 788 56.64 -21.84 -47.99
CA GLN A 788 57.67 -22.01 -49.03
C GLN A 788 58.44 -20.72 -49.32
N MET A 789 57.90 -19.55 -48.94
CA MET A 789 58.56 -18.25 -49.07
C MET A 789 59.33 -17.84 -47.79
N ALA A 790 59.02 -18.46 -46.64
CA ALA A 790 59.59 -18.14 -45.32
C ALA A 790 60.74 -19.07 -44.87
N GLY A 791 61.44 -19.72 -45.81
CA GLY A 791 62.55 -20.64 -45.52
C GLY A 791 63.88 -19.96 -45.16
N GLN A 792 63.95 -19.10 -44.13
CA GLN A 792 65.22 -18.75 -43.46
C GLN A 792 65.04 -17.96 -42.13
N GLN A 793 64.94 -18.67 -40.99
CA GLN A 793 65.68 -18.40 -39.72
C GLN A 793 65.03 -19.07 -38.50
N GLY A 794 65.80 -19.97 -37.86
CA GLY A 794 66.19 -19.81 -36.45
C GLY A 794 65.30 -20.34 -35.32
N GLN A 795 65.41 -21.65 -35.06
CA GLN A 795 65.38 -22.39 -33.78
C GLN A 795 65.28 -21.63 -32.44
N SER A 796 64.33 -22.07 -31.58
CA SER A 796 64.64 -22.50 -30.20
C SER A 796 63.54 -23.43 -29.64
N GLU A 797 63.97 -24.55 -29.07
CA GLU A 797 63.21 -25.66 -28.48
C GLU A 797 62.64 -25.38 -27.07
N GLY A 798 61.58 -26.12 -26.72
CA GLY A 798 61.02 -26.29 -25.38
C GLY A 798 59.86 -27.32 -25.35
N GLU A 799 60.20 -28.62 -25.35
CA GLU A 799 59.35 -29.82 -25.22
C GLU A 799 58.76 -29.93 -23.77
N ASN A 800 57.54 -30.41 -23.43
CA ASN A 800 56.85 -31.68 -23.71
C ASN A 800 55.45 -31.67 -22.97
N PRO A 801 54.57 -32.72 -22.94
CA PRO A 801 53.49 -33.02 -23.90
C PRO A 801 52.05 -33.21 -23.30
N GLY A 802 51.03 -32.93 -24.12
CA GLY A 802 49.89 -33.83 -24.37
C GLY A 802 48.76 -33.99 -23.34
N GLN A 803 47.69 -33.19 -23.47
CA GLN A 803 46.31 -33.70 -23.34
C GLN A 803 45.39 -32.88 -24.26
N GLN A 804 44.64 -33.60 -25.10
CA GLN A 804 43.85 -33.10 -26.23
C GLN A 804 42.67 -32.21 -25.82
N ASN A 805 42.57 -31.03 -26.42
CA ASN A 805 41.34 -30.26 -26.57
C ASN A 805 40.90 -30.31 -28.03
N ASP A 806 39.68 -30.74 -28.28
CA ASP A 806 39.02 -30.70 -29.59
C ASP A 806 38.49 -29.26 -29.85
N PRO A 807 38.70 -28.64 -31.04
CA PRO A 807 38.40 -27.23 -31.27
C PRO A 807 36.91 -26.80 -31.21
N LEU A 808 35.98 -27.65 -30.78
CA LEU A 808 34.56 -27.32 -30.67
C LEU A 808 33.89 -27.80 -29.37
N GLY A 809 34.65 -28.08 -28.31
CA GLY A 809 34.15 -28.05 -26.92
C GLY A 809 32.87 -28.87 -26.65
N ARG A 810 32.82 -30.14 -27.07
CA ARG A 810 31.74 -31.06 -26.67
C ARG A 810 32.27 -32.29 -25.96
N SER A 811 31.78 -32.52 -24.75
CA SER A 811 31.75 -33.81 -24.09
C SER A 811 30.31 -34.33 -24.03
N THR A 812 30.15 -35.61 -24.34
CA THR A 812 28.87 -36.33 -24.48
C THR A 812 28.48 -37.14 -23.24
N GLY A 813 27.23 -36.97 -22.79
CA GLY A 813 26.38 -37.93 -22.04
C GLY A 813 26.58 -38.06 -20.51
N THR A 814 25.58 -38.21 -19.62
CA THR A 814 24.21 -38.78 -19.77
C THR A 814 23.33 -38.56 -18.51
N ASN A 815 22.05 -38.20 -18.74
CA ASN A 815 20.76 -38.39 -18.00
C ASN A 815 20.59 -38.16 -16.47
N GLY A 816 19.70 -37.21 -16.15
CA GLY A 816 18.28 -37.49 -15.77
C GLY A 816 17.91 -37.56 -14.28
N ASP A 817 17.21 -36.54 -13.76
CA ASP A 817 16.12 -36.73 -12.80
C ASP A 817 15.08 -35.59 -12.87
N LEU A 818 13.82 -35.95 -12.62
CA LEU A 818 12.62 -35.14 -12.70
C LEU A 818 12.27 -34.53 -11.33
N GLY A 819 11.90 -33.24 -11.35
CA GLY A 819 10.83 -32.72 -10.50
C GLY A 819 11.20 -32.23 -9.10
N ASN A 820 11.19 -30.92 -8.91
CA ASN A 820 10.26 -30.35 -7.94
C ASN A 820 9.90 -28.90 -8.27
N SER A 821 8.60 -28.67 -8.36
CA SER A 821 7.97 -27.38 -8.60
C SER A 821 7.98 -26.55 -7.32
N ARG A 822 8.85 -25.54 -7.23
CA ARG A 822 8.69 -24.46 -6.23
C ARG A 822 9.34 -23.14 -6.59
N ASP A 823 9.54 -22.86 -7.88
CA ASP A 823 10.28 -21.67 -8.32
C ASP A 823 9.56 -20.89 -9.43
N MET A 824 8.27 -20.61 -9.22
CA MET A 824 7.47 -19.77 -10.13
C MET A 824 6.78 -18.62 -9.40
N LEU A 825 7.50 -17.94 -8.50
CA LEU A 825 7.03 -16.68 -7.91
C LEU A 825 8.11 -15.61 -7.73
N GLN A 826 9.20 -15.64 -8.50
CA GLN A 826 10.11 -14.49 -8.60
C GLN A 826 10.59 -14.33 -10.04
N GLY A 827 10.24 -13.22 -10.66
CA GLY A 827 10.70 -12.88 -12.01
C GLY A 827 10.15 -11.54 -12.44
N ASP A 828 11.04 -10.54 -12.54
CA ASP A 828 11.03 -9.28 -13.32
C ASP A 828 9.83 -8.32 -13.26
N ASP A 829 8.74 -8.70 -12.60
CA ASP A 829 7.46 -7.98 -12.64
C ASP A 829 7.20 -7.14 -11.38
N VAL A 830 8.06 -7.31 -10.36
CA VAL A 830 8.04 -6.55 -9.10
C VAL A 830 8.76 -5.21 -9.26
N TYR A 831 9.92 -5.17 -9.92
CA TYR A 831 10.68 -3.94 -10.14
C TYR A 831 9.93 -2.95 -11.03
N ARG A 832 9.31 -3.42 -12.12
CA ARG A 832 8.44 -2.58 -12.96
C ARG A 832 7.22 -2.06 -12.22
N ARG A 833 6.63 -2.86 -11.31
CA ARG A 833 5.50 -2.42 -10.48
C ARG A 833 5.92 -1.40 -9.42
N ALA A 834 7.08 -1.58 -8.79
CA ALA A 834 7.64 -0.64 -7.82
C ALA A 834 7.94 0.72 -8.48
N GLN A 835 8.51 0.72 -9.69
CA GLN A 835 8.76 1.93 -10.48
C GLN A 835 7.46 2.66 -10.85
N ASN A 836 6.45 1.92 -11.33
CA ASN A 836 5.13 2.48 -11.62
C ASN A 836 4.44 3.05 -10.36
N LEU A 837 4.66 2.44 -9.19
CA LEU A 837 4.13 2.93 -7.93
C LEU A 837 4.83 4.22 -7.49
N LEU A 838 6.16 4.26 -7.55
CA LEU A 838 6.98 5.44 -7.23
C LEU A 838 6.63 6.63 -8.13
N ASP A 839 6.47 6.39 -9.43
CA ASP A 839 6.07 7.42 -10.39
C ASP A 839 4.66 7.94 -10.12
N GLU A 840 3.73 7.06 -9.75
CA GLU A 840 2.37 7.46 -9.39
C GLU A 840 2.34 8.24 -8.07
N ILE A 841 3.18 7.88 -7.08
CA ILE A 841 3.29 8.61 -5.80
C ILE A 841 3.94 9.99 -6.03
N ARG A 842 4.99 10.11 -6.86
CA ARG A 842 5.57 11.41 -7.28
C ARG A 842 4.57 12.28 -8.02
N ARG A 843 3.79 11.69 -8.94
CA ARG A 843 2.75 12.43 -9.67
C ARG A 843 1.68 12.97 -8.72
N ARG A 844 1.21 12.15 -7.78
CA ARG A 844 0.15 12.51 -6.83
C ARG A 844 0.60 13.46 -5.74
N SER A 845 1.85 13.40 -5.29
CA SER A 845 2.39 14.33 -4.30
C SER A 845 2.53 15.77 -4.85
N GLY A 846 2.68 15.92 -6.17
CA GLY A 846 2.69 17.21 -6.87
C GLY A 846 1.32 17.83 -7.19
N GLU A 847 0.20 17.13 -6.95
CA GLU A 847 -1.14 17.63 -7.24
C GLU A 847 -1.67 18.58 -6.14
N ASN A 848 -1.59 19.89 -6.37
CA ASN A 848 -2.05 20.93 -5.42
C ASN A 848 -3.57 20.95 -5.12
N ARG A 849 -4.38 20.09 -5.75
CA ARG A 849 -5.82 19.98 -5.48
C ARG A 849 -6.16 18.95 -4.40
N ARG A 850 -5.19 18.15 -3.94
CA ARG A 850 -5.37 17.16 -2.87
C ARG A 850 -5.25 17.79 -1.49
N SER A 851 -5.82 17.11 -0.50
CA SER A 851 -5.75 17.55 0.90
C SER A 851 -4.32 17.52 1.43
N GLU A 852 -4.00 18.43 2.35
CA GLU A 852 -2.64 18.57 2.90
C GLU A 852 -2.17 17.31 3.64
N ALA A 853 -3.06 16.67 4.40
CA ALA A 853 -2.78 15.42 5.10
C ALA A 853 -2.45 14.25 4.15
N GLU A 854 -3.10 14.19 2.98
CA GLU A 854 -2.84 13.15 1.99
C GLU A 854 -1.50 13.39 1.27
N ARG A 855 -1.16 14.65 0.97
CA ARG A 855 0.16 14.97 0.40
C ARG A 855 1.30 14.67 1.37
N ASP A 856 1.12 14.94 2.66
CA ASP A 856 2.12 14.64 3.69
C ASP A 856 2.24 13.13 3.95
N TYR A 857 1.17 12.37 3.75
CA TYR A 857 1.24 10.91 3.72
C TYR A 857 2.01 10.40 2.50
N LEU A 858 1.73 10.92 1.30
CA LEU A 858 2.44 10.55 0.07
C LEU A 858 3.92 10.96 0.08
N LYS A 859 4.27 12.08 0.72
CA LYS A 859 5.68 12.48 0.92
C LYS A 859 6.40 11.55 1.89
N ARG A 860 5.79 11.19 3.02
CA ARG A 860 6.36 10.20 3.95
C ARG A 860 6.48 8.81 3.33
N LEU A 861 5.61 8.49 2.36
CA LEU A 861 5.71 7.27 1.58
C LEU A 861 6.86 7.34 0.57
N LEU A 862 7.09 8.51 -0.06
CA LEU A 862 8.26 8.77 -0.90
C LEU A 862 9.58 8.75 -0.14
N ASP A 863 9.59 9.13 1.14
CA ASP A 863 10.79 9.08 1.97
C ASP A 863 11.13 7.66 2.44
N ARG A 864 10.22 6.68 2.24
CA ARG A 864 10.33 5.29 2.71
C ARG A 864 10.57 4.28 1.58
N PHE A 865 10.36 4.71 0.33
CA PHE A 865 10.72 3.98 -0.89
C PHE A 865 12.01 4.57 -1.44
#